data_AF-A0A5C6ESL5-F1
#
_entry.id   AF-A0A5C6ESL5-F1
#
_cell.length_a   1.000
_cell.length_b   1.000
_cell.length_c   1.000
_cell.angle_alpha   90.00
_cell.angle_beta   90.00
_cell.angle_gamma   90.00
#
_symmetry.space_group_name_H-M   'P 1'
#
loop_
_entity.id
_entity.type
_entity.pdbx_description
1 polymer ?
#
loop_
_entity_poly.entity_id
_entity_poly.type
_entity_poly.pdbx_seq_one_letter_code
_entity_poly.pdbx_strand_id
1 'polypeptide(L)'
;MFIKDTCFDSKKIDDHYIIDAYIPEEHNLKISGEGLQLANRNELRHPVGVVAARSLRYFSTNGEDFNIFRIRDMVVWRLRHIYNSFNWWNAYVVNAEGERKYMPMLYIGEKFGTVTGNVDEADIVPSAFENDRCIVKEGCMGGAIFAIGYSERGGLFNSPDMYGAKTIVGNKHKGAGVCVIHGITKNLRLMAEHTLKAKGSEISPQNIHKEIKEMKIVILDRPRHEKLIKTVKALGAQLILVKDDDLTPTLATIRNEVDLITGVGGIPEAILSAIIVEELGGEMSLRILPADVAQDEKLLGKLNNWELFKKNEIDILKNFKIVKPGSEKKGEIPWNTIWTSDALSCGKAPVFTAGIIKKTPWIKFSDGKEVPGVKLDPETGKVTVYVVRIANNNLEIIPVIYTTAISECITRCNEMEKSRERIDGNLLIQLGESYAEFGMFQKAKECIQKARIYKNSSKDFIQQCDSLYEYIEGLDDLTNKPIQTPEALIEHFKKVCHLGRKDDIWLKSKIMIKRFFEYIGDKYYHDRQYDAALECYSKALHYSPQLNLYRKVNSIQMKDILEEYFNLTDKIYRENHYKESGDLEKYKLGIALKVFYQNEGHIKSSCRQPWLIFFRRTVLHGKRPSYKLVILIRLLRLYKKLNTAGDDEISLFLKKEFKMTGDEIDHILRYKREHKRFHSVGELYRVNGLSLDGLSKLLLPQVTVESQNELEDADIPLSISLVEVMEKRYKNMLEELKEGHRKEAQEHSYAMAEAYHYVGLALYDVGDDEGVKIYYEKALVKFQEIIEKFEGITPVHAQYRIGNLYEELALLYDKDLEDYNKKAIDAYTRIIDEQQSSKLFGSIRELVSVRIKQASERVEYLKRKLIPVMCNAS
;
A
#
# COMPACT_ATOMS: atom_id res chain seq x y z
N MET A 1 1.96 1.82 40.40
CA MET A 1 2.85 2.99 40.20
C MET A 1 3.14 3.08 38.71
N PHE A 2 3.24 4.28 38.11
CA PHE A 2 3.67 4.38 36.70
C PHE A 2 5.19 4.45 36.62
N ILE A 3 5.78 3.66 35.73
CA ILE A 3 7.21 3.63 35.44
C ILE A 3 7.45 4.01 33.98
N LYS A 4 8.63 4.56 33.68
CA LYS A 4 9.03 4.86 32.30
C LYS A 4 9.24 3.54 31.54
N ASP A 5 8.62 3.40 30.38
CA ASP A 5 8.81 2.25 29.51
C ASP A 5 10.09 2.44 28.68
N THR A 6 11.15 1.73 29.06
CA THR A 6 12.47 1.86 28.43
C THR A 6 12.52 1.29 27.01
N CYS A 7 11.49 0.55 26.60
CA CYS A 7 11.37 0.02 25.24
C CYS A 7 10.89 1.08 24.23
N PHE A 8 10.38 2.22 24.71
CA PHE A 8 9.95 3.33 23.86
C PHE A 8 11.08 4.35 23.63
N ASP A 9 11.42 4.59 22.37
CA ASP A 9 12.42 5.58 21.96
C ASP A 9 11.88 6.45 20.82
N SER A 10 11.47 7.67 21.17
CA SER A 10 10.91 8.66 20.24
C SER A 10 11.84 9.02 19.08
N LYS A 11 13.15 8.99 19.29
CA LYS A 11 14.15 9.30 18.25
C LYS A 11 14.25 8.17 17.24
N LYS A 12 14.19 6.92 17.69
CA LYS A 12 14.25 5.75 16.80
C LYS A 12 12.99 5.56 15.95
N ILE A 13 11.82 5.96 16.47
CA ILE A 13 10.55 5.88 15.74
C ILE A 13 10.21 7.14 14.92
N ASP A 14 11.13 8.10 14.86
CA ASP A 14 10.99 9.39 14.15
C ASP A 14 9.71 10.17 14.53
N ASP A 15 9.31 10.16 15.81
CA ASP A 15 8.21 10.98 16.33
C ASP A 15 8.73 12.06 17.26
N HIS A 16 8.85 13.29 16.76
CA HIS A 16 9.27 14.44 17.57
C HIS A 16 8.17 14.98 18.49
N TYR A 17 6.92 14.50 18.39
CA TYR A 17 5.80 15.02 19.16
C TYR A 17 5.44 14.15 20.37
N ILE A 18 5.75 12.85 20.35
CA ILE A 18 5.62 11.96 21.49
C ILE A 18 7.03 11.67 22.00
N ILE A 19 7.32 11.97 23.27
CA ILE A 19 8.69 12.01 23.80
C ILE A 19 9.03 10.74 24.58
N ASP A 20 8.24 10.42 25.61
CA ASP A 20 8.40 9.23 26.44
C ASP A 20 7.05 8.53 26.62
N ALA A 21 7.10 7.24 27.00
CA ALA A 21 5.95 6.46 27.41
C ALA A 21 6.10 5.95 28.85
N TYR A 22 4.98 5.87 29.56
CA TYR A 22 4.90 5.36 30.93
C TYR A 22 3.77 4.34 31.02
N ILE A 23 4.05 3.23 31.69
CA ILE A 23 3.10 2.13 31.90
C ILE A 23 3.00 1.80 33.39
N PRO A 24 1.89 1.18 33.85
CA PRO A 24 1.81 0.66 35.21
C PRO A 24 2.85 -0.44 35.41
N GLU A 25 3.54 -0.42 36.55
CA GLU A 25 4.60 -1.36 36.90
C GLU A 25 4.14 -2.82 36.83
N GLU A 26 2.90 -3.10 37.22
CA GLU A 26 2.27 -4.41 37.16
C GLU A 26 2.13 -4.98 35.73
N HIS A 27 2.15 -4.13 34.70
CA HIS A 27 2.06 -4.52 33.29
C HIS A 27 3.41 -4.44 32.56
N ASN A 28 4.50 -4.20 33.27
CA ASN A 28 5.84 -4.17 32.69
C ASN A 28 6.33 -5.59 32.35
N LEU A 29 6.29 -5.93 31.06
CA LEU A 29 6.69 -7.25 30.59
C LEU A 29 8.21 -7.38 30.59
N LYS A 30 8.69 -8.60 30.83
CA LYS A 30 10.11 -8.94 30.80
C LYS A 30 10.34 -10.11 29.86
N ILE A 31 11.34 -9.96 29.00
CA ILE A 31 11.85 -11.01 28.13
C ILE A 31 12.79 -11.89 28.97
N SER A 32 12.68 -13.22 28.86
CA SER A 32 13.34 -14.16 29.78
C SER A 32 14.21 -15.23 29.10
N GLY A 33 14.27 -15.25 27.77
CA GLY A 33 15.05 -16.23 27.01
C GLY A 33 15.38 -15.78 25.59
N GLU A 34 15.65 -16.75 24.71
CA GLU A 34 15.89 -16.53 23.28
C GLU A 34 14.58 -16.51 22.47
N GLY A 35 14.67 -15.98 21.26
CA GLY A 35 13.58 -15.88 20.28
C GLY A 35 12.63 -14.69 20.44
N LEU A 36 11.60 -14.60 19.59
CA LEU A 36 10.73 -13.41 19.48
C LEU A 36 10.05 -13.04 20.79
N GLN A 37 9.48 -14.03 21.48
CA GLN A 37 8.70 -13.85 22.71
C GLN A 37 7.65 -12.74 22.56
N LEU A 38 6.89 -12.73 21.45
CA LEU A 38 5.96 -11.65 21.09
C LEU A 38 5.02 -11.28 22.26
N ALA A 39 4.51 -12.27 22.98
CA ALA A 39 3.65 -12.04 24.13
C ALA A 39 4.33 -11.26 25.28
N ASN A 40 5.65 -11.32 25.42
CA ASN A 40 6.39 -10.70 26.53
C ASN A 40 7.07 -9.38 26.13
N ARG A 41 6.64 -8.75 25.02
CA ARG A 41 7.21 -7.50 24.48
C ARG A 41 6.32 -6.29 24.80
N ASN A 42 6.86 -5.29 25.51
CA ASN A 42 6.18 -4.00 25.70
C ASN A 42 6.04 -3.24 24.37
N GLU A 43 7.03 -3.41 23.48
CA GLU A 43 7.17 -2.75 22.18
C GLU A 43 5.88 -2.82 21.35
N LEU A 44 5.18 -3.95 21.36
CA LEU A 44 3.97 -4.19 20.54
C LEU A 44 2.74 -3.38 20.97
N ARG A 45 2.79 -2.69 22.12
CA ARG A 45 1.74 -1.76 22.58
C ARG A 45 1.85 -0.39 21.92
N HIS A 46 3.08 0.03 21.60
CA HIS A 46 3.33 1.38 21.11
C HIS A 46 2.85 1.67 19.68
N PRO A 47 2.87 0.72 18.71
CA PRO A 47 2.28 0.94 17.39
C PRO A 47 0.84 1.45 17.46
N VAL A 48 -0.02 0.75 18.21
CA VAL A 48 -1.43 1.13 18.38
C VAL A 48 -1.61 2.32 19.31
N GLY A 49 -0.77 2.46 20.33
CA GLY A 49 -0.83 3.57 21.28
C GLY A 49 -0.44 4.92 20.67
N VAL A 50 0.65 4.96 19.90
CA VAL A 50 1.09 6.15 19.15
C VAL A 50 0.05 6.52 18.11
N VAL A 51 -0.46 5.55 17.34
CA VAL A 51 -1.54 5.80 16.38
C VAL A 51 -2.75 6.45 17.07
N ALA A 52 -3.21 5.92 18.20
CA ALA A 52 -4.33 6.50 18.92
C ALA A 52 -4.03 7.91 19.47
N ALA A 53 -2.84 8.14 20.03
CA ALA A 53 -2.40 9.46 20.49
C ALA A 53 -2.39 10.50 19.35
N ARG A 54 -1.78 10.14 18.21
CA ARG A 54 -1.67 11.00 17.02
C ARG A 54 -3.01 11.20 16.30
N SER A 55 -3.99 10.34 16.55
CA SER A 55 -5.35 10.47 16.01
C SER A 55 -6.06 11.74 16.48
N LEU A 56 -5.70 12.29 17.66
CA LEU A 56 -6.30 13.50 18.24
C LEU A 56 -6.32 14.69 17.27
N ARG A 57 -5.30 14.81 16.41
CA ARG A 57 -5.22 15.84 15.37
C ARG A 57 -6.42 15.86 14.41
N TYR A 58 -7.05 14.71 14.20
CA TYR A 58 -8.06 14.49 13.16
C TYR A 58 -9.49 14.43 13.70
N PHE A 59 -9.66 14.50 15.03
CA PHE A 59 -10.98 14.54 15.65
C PHE A 59 -11.73 15.76 15.17
N SER A 60 -12.88 15.54 14.52
CA SER A 60 -13.67 16.61 13.91
C SER A 60 -15.11 16.54 14.37
N THR A 61 -15.79 17.69 14.29
CA THR A 61 -17.21 17.85 14.62
C THR A 61 -18.05 18.11 13.37
N ASN A 62 -17.42 18.46 12.25
CA ASN A 62 -18.09 18.85 11.02
C ASN A 62 -18.49 17.68 10.10
N GLY A 63 -18.11 16.44 10.40
CA GLY A 63 -18.48 15.27 9.58
C GLY A 63 -17.65 15.07 8.32
N GLU A 64 -16.55 15.80 8.15
CA GLU A 64 -15.74 15.79 6.93
C GLU A 64 -14.85 14.53 6.83
N ASP A 65 -15.22 13.66 5.89
CA ASP A 65 -14.52 12.38 5.66
C ASP A 65 -13.07 12.60 5.12
N PHE A 66 -12.65 13.82 4.73
CA PHE A 66 -11.25 14.09 4.36
C PHE A 66 -10.28 13.86 5.52
N ASN A 67 -10.70 14.08 6.77
CA ASN A 67 -9.86 13.77 7.93
C ASN A 67 -9.66 12.27 8.12
N ILE A 68 -10.60 11.43 7.66
CA ILE A 68 -10.43 9.96 7.60
C ILE A 68 -9.36 9.59 6.56
N PHE A 69 -9.34 10.26 5.42
CA PHE A 69 -8.28 10.06 4.43
C PHE A 69 -6.90 10.42 5.01
N ARG A 70 -6.79 11.56 5.72
CA ARG A 70 -5.54 12.04 6.30
C ARG A 70 -5.02 11.17 7.46
N ILE A 71 -5.90 10.67 8.32
CA ILE A 71 -5.50 9.83 9.45
C ILE A 71 -4.97 8.47 8.97
N ARG A 72 -5.59 7.87 7.94
CA ARG A 72 -5.10 6.61 7.34
C ARG A 72 -3.69 6.75 6.79
N ASP A 73 -3.41 7.85 6.08
CA ASP A 73 -2.07 8.22 5.62
C ASP A 73 -1.05 8.35 6.77
N MET A 74 -1.47 8.96 7.89
CA MET A 74 -0.61 9.14 9.07
C MET A 74 -0.28 7.81 9.75
N VAL A 75 -1.27 6.93 9.94
CA VAL A 75 -1.11 5.64 10.61
C VAL A 75 -0.11 4.76 9.89
N VAL A 76 -0.30 4.64 8.58
CA VAL A 76 0.62 3.95 7.70
C VAL A 76 2.06 4.44 7.89
N TRP A 77 2.26 5.76 7.88
CA TRP A 77 3.60 6.33 8.00
C TRP A 77 4.18 6.02 9.38
N ARG A 78 3.40 6.18 10.46
CA ARG A 78 3.84 5.89 11.83
C ARG A 78 4.21 4.43 12.07
N LEU A 79 3.36 3.50 11.65
CA LEU A 79 3.61 2.07 11.86
C LEU A 79 4.92 1.62 11.23
N ARG A 80 5.25 2.13 10.05
CA ARG A 80 6.52 1.81 9.39
C ARG A 80 7.73 2.25 10.19
N HIS A 81 7.74 3.49 10.68
CA HIS A 81 8.88 4.00 11.45
C HIS A 81 9.02 3.23 12.76
N ILE A 82 7.89 2.95 13.43
CA ILE A 82 7.90 2.16 14.66
C ILE A 82 8.40 0.74 14.42
N TYR A 83 7.91 0.04 13.38
CA TYR A 83 8.33 -1.35 13.15
C TYR A 83 9.74 -1.50 12.61
N ASN A 84 10.23 -0.56 11.80
CA ASN A 84 11.63 -0.55 11.37
C ASN A 84 12.57 -0.26 12.55
N SER A 85 12.12 0.53 13.53
CA SER A 85 12.93 0.79 14.72
C SER A 85 13.16 -0.45 15.59
N PHE A 86 12.41 -1.54 15.39
CA PHE A 86 12.57 -2.77 16.15
C PHE A 86 13.73 -3.59 15.59
N ASN A 87 14.74 -3.81 16.45
CA ASN A 87 16.01 -4.47 16.12
C ASN A 87 16.09 -5.90 16.69
N TRP A 88 14.96 -6.56 16.91
CA TRP A 88 14.89 -7.91 17.47
C TRP A 88 14.05 -8.87 16.62
N TRP A 89 13.54 -8.44 15.47
CA TRP A 89 12.70 -9.25 14.59
C TRP A 89 12.89 -8.94 13.11
N ASN A 90 12.41 -9.87 12.27
CA ASN A 90 12.02 -9.63 10.89
C ASN A 90 10.53 -9.92 10.77
N ALA A 91 9.72 -8.96 10.36
CA ALA A 91 8.27 -9.12 10.36
C ALA A 91 7.65 -8.83 9.00
N TYR A 92 6.63 -9.60 8.64
CA TYR A 92 5.99 -9.51 7.34
C TYR A 92 4.51 -9.22 7.47
N VAL A 93 4.02 -8.26 6.70
CA VAL A 93 2.57 -8.05 6.56
C VAL A 93 2.00 -9.23 5.79
N VAL A 94 1.15 -10.06 6.40
CA VAL A 94 0.52 -11.21 5.70
C VAL A 94 -0.90 -10.92 5.24
N ASN A 95 -1.52 -9.89 5.80
CA ASN A 95 -2.80 -9.37 5.36
C ASN A 95 -3.00 -7.94 5.86
N ALA A 96 -3.70 -7.08 5.12
CA ALA A 96 -3.99 -5.70 5.52
C ALA A 96 -5.18 -5.16 4.72
N GLU A 97 -5.85 -4.12 5.21
CA GLU A 97 -6.95 -3.41 4.50
C GLU A 97 -6.48 -2.53 3.32
N GLY A 98 -5.21 -2.68 2.91
CA GLY A 98 -4.44 -1.76 2.09
C GLY A 98 -5.14 -1.23 0.84
N GLU A 99 -5.69 -2.11 0.01
CA GLU A 99 -6.31 -1.73 -1.26
C GLU A 99 -7.75 -1.26 -1.07
N ARG A 100 -8.53 -1.93 -0.22
CA ARG A 100 -9.95 -1.61 0.00
C ARG A 100 -10.16 -0.31 0.76
N LYS A 101 -9.24 0.10 1.65
CA LYS A 101 -9.35 1.34 2.45
C LYS A 101 -8.37 2.45 2.07
N TYR A 102 -7.72 2.38 0.91
CA TYR A 102 -6.73 3.37 0.45
C TYR A 102 -5.58 3.58 1.43
N MET A 103 -4.99 2.49 1.90
CA MET A 103 -3.74 2.50 2.66
C MET A 103 -2.65 1.91 1.75
N PRO A 104 -2.06 2.69 0.81
CA PRO A 104 -1.18 2.21 -0.26
C PRO A 104 0.23 1.78 0.21
N MET A 105 0.35 1.43 1.48
CA MET A 105 1.55 1.23 2.27
C MET A 105 1.11 0.36 3.47
N LEU A 106 1.97 -0.53 3.99
CA LEU A 106 1.57 -1.79 4.63
C LEU A 106 1.02 -2.78 3.59
N TYR A 107 1.68 -2.85 2.43
CA TYR A 107 1.26 -3.78 1.40
C TYR A 107 1.48 -5.21 1.87
N ILE A 108 0.66 -6.13 1.40
CA ILE A 108 0.79 -7.53 1.76
C ILE A 108 2.13 -8.01 1.22
N GLY A 109 2.93 -8.56 2.12
CA GLY A 109 4.31 -8.96 1.92
C GLY A 109 5.38 -7.95 2.32
N GLU A 110 4.99 -6.80 2.86
CA GLU A 110 5.94 -5.81 3.35
C GLU A 110 6.74 -6.34 4.53
N LYS A 111 8.08 -6.25 4.45
CA LYS A 111 9.01 -6.62 5.51
C LYS A 111 9.36 -5.40 6.37
N PHE A 112 9.38 -5.58 7.69
CA PHE A 112 9.84 -4.62 8.69
C PHE A 112 10.89 -5.21 9.62
N GLY A 113 11.58 -4.31 10.34
CA GLY A 113 12.64 -4.63 11.29
C GLY A 113 14.02 -4.34 10.73
N THR A 114 14.97 -4.03 11.61
CA THR A 114 16.35 -3.63 11.28
C THR A 114 17.36 -4.77 11.34
N VAL A 115 16.92 -5.97 11.72
CA VAL A 115 17.81 -7.09 11.96
C VAL A 115 18.16 -7.80 10.67
N THR A 116 19.42 -8.21 10.55
CA THR A 116 19.83 -9.12 9.47
C THR A 116 20.47 -10.37 10.01
N GLY A 117 20.61 -11.34 9.13
CA GLY A 117 20.98 -12.69 9.50
C GLY A 117 19.73 -13.48 9.86
N ASN A 118 19.97 -14.72 10.27
CA ASN A 118 18.90 -15.66 10.56
C ASN A 118 18.33 -15.36 11.94
N VAL A 119 17.33 -14.47 11.98
CA VAL A 119 16.53 -14.21 13.18
C VAL A 119 15.13 -14.71 12.98
N ASP A 120 14.47 -15.00 14.09
CA ASP A 120 13.08 -15.41 14.08
C ASP A 120 12.21 -14.37 13.37
N GLU A 121 11.29 -14.91 12.57
CA GLU A 121 10.40 -14.13 11.73
C GLU A 121 8.99 -14.06 12.33
N ALA A 122 8.31 -12.95 12.12
CA ALA A 122 6.95 -12.72 12.59
C ALA A 122 6.01 -12.39 11.43
N ASP A 123 4.73 -12.69 11.61
CA ASP A 123 3.65 -12.20 10.77
C ASP A 123 2.92 -11.05 11.47
N ILE A 124 2.52 -10.04 10.69
CA ILE A 124 1.72 -8.90 11.13
C ILE A 124 0.45 -8.82 10.27
N VAL A 125 -0.68 -8.56 10.92
CA VAL A 125 -1.92 -8.14 10.26
C VAL A 125 -2.32 -6.77 10.79
N PRO A 126 -1.89 -5.68 10.15
CA PRO A 126 -2.37 -4.34 10.46
C PRO A 126 -3.71 -4.09 9.76
N SER A 127 -4.76 -4.02 10.53
CA SER A 127 -6.11 -3.71 10.07
C SER A 127 -6.99 -3.50 11.29
N ALA A 128 -8.05 -2.72 11.13
CA ALA A 128 -9.08 -2.41 12.11
C ALA A 128 -9.04 -0.96 12.59
N PHE A 129 -8.95 0.00 11.65
CA PHE A 129 -9.75 1.20 11.86
C PHE A 129 -11.22 0.79 11.86
N GLU A 130 -11.68 0.27 13.01
CA GLU A 130 -13.09 -0.03 13.20
C GLU A 130 -13.77 1.30 13.43
N ASN A 131 -14.71 1.61 12.53
CA ASN A 131 -15.56 2.77 12.65
C ASN A 131 -14.80 4.10 12.74
N ASP A 132 -13.75 4.28 11.93
CA ASP A 132 -12.98 5.55 11.82
C ASP A 132 -13.86 6.79 11.51
N ARG A 133 -15.03 6.60 10.91
CA ARG A 133 -16.07 7.64 10.75
C ARG A 133 -16.47 8.29 12.07
N CYS A 134 -16.41 7.57 13.19
CA CYS A 134 -16.70 8.11 14.51
C CYS A 134 -15.66 9.15 14.99
N ILE A 135 -14.51 9.28 14.32
CA ILE A 135 -13.49 10.30 14.60
C ILE A 135 -13.92 11.67 14.07
N VAL A 136 -14.64 11.72 12.94
CA VAL A 136 -15.04 12.97 12.27
C VAL A 136 -16.52 13.30 12.44
N LYS A 137 -17.35 12.36 12.91
CA LYS A 137 -18.80 12.55 13.12
C LYS A 137 -19.15 12.63 14.59
N GLU A 138 -19.63 13.80 15.00
CA GLU A 138 -20.22 14.01 16.33
C GLU A 138 -21.48 13.13 16.50
N GLY A 139 -21.70 12.60 17.70
CA GLY A 139 -22.85 11.71 17.98
C GLY A 139 -22.79 10.31 17.36
N CYS A 140 -21.74 9.97 16.61
CA CYS A 140 -21.54 8.62 16.08
C CYS A 140 -21.48 7.58 17.23
N MET A 141 -22.35 6.58 17.16
CA MET A 141 -22.44 5.45 18.11
C MET A 141 -21.50 4.32 17.68
N GLY A 142 -20.79 3.69 18.63
CA GLY A 142 -19.96 2.49 18.38
C GLY A 142 -18.46 2.64 18.66
N GLY A 143 -17.94 3.86 18.78
CA GLY A 143 -16.53 4.12 19.09
C GLY A 143 -15.60 4.00 17.88
N ALA A 144 -14.28 4.05 18.14
CA ALA A 144 -13.25 3.86 17.13
C ALA A 144 -11.99 3.26 17.77
N ILE A 145 -11.40 2.25 17.15
CA ILE A 145 -10.13 1.65 17.58
C ILE A 145 -9.18 1.52 16.41
N PHE A 146 -7.92 1.22 16.71
CA PHE A 146 -6.94 0.73 15.73
C PHE A 146 -6.30 -0.54 16.29
N ALA A 147 -6.41 -1.66 15.58
CA ALA A 147 -5.89 -2.96 16.05
C ALA A 147 -4.83 -3.56 15.11
N ILE A 148 -4.03 -4.46 15.68
CA ILE A 148 -2.98 -5.18 14.99
C ILE A 148 -2.86 -6.59 15.60
N GLY A 149 -2.70 -7.58 14.73
CA GLY A 149 -2.40 -8.97 15.11
C GLY A 149 -0.94 -9.31 14.79
N TYR A 150 -0.34 -10.12 15.64
CA TYR A 150 1.02 -10.64 15.48
C TYR A 150 1.04 -12.14 15.74
N SER A 151 1.94 -12.85 15.09
CA SER A 151 2.30 -14.22 15.45
C SER A 151 3.71 -14.53 14.95
N GLU A 152 4.29 -15.65 15.39
CA GLU A 152 5.47 -16.20 14.72
C GLU A 152 5.15 -16.49 13.24
N ARG A 153 6.18 -16.49 12.39
CA ARG A 153 6.04 -16.66 10.94
C ARG A 153 5.26 -17.92 10.56
N GLY A 154 4.29 -17.75 9.66
CA GLY A 154 3.35 -18.78 9.25
C GLY A 154 2.19 -18.99 10.23
N GLY A 155 2.11 -18.19 11.30
CA GLY A 155 1.11 -18.30 12.35
C GLY A 155 -0.21 -17.59 12.05
N LEU A 156 -0.24 -16.70 11.05
CA LEU A 156 -1.45 -15.98 10.61
C LEU A 156 -1.74 -16.28 9.13
N PHE A 157 -3.03 -16.30 8.77
CA PHE A 157 -3.45 -16.58 7.40
C PHE A 157 -2.96 -15.51 6.41
N ASN A 158 -2.08 -15.94 5.51
CA ASN A 158 -1.56 -15.11 4.42
C ASN A 158 -2.51 -15.15 3.22
N SER A 159 -3.16 -14.02 2.93
CA SER A 159 -4.17 -13.92 1.88
C SER A 159 -4.18 -12.52 1.27
N PRO A 160 -4.78 -12.33 0.08
CA PRO A 160 -5.02 -10.99 -0.45
C PRO A 160 -6.06 -10.21 0.37
N ASP A 161 -6.15 -8.90 0.14
CA ASP A 161 -7.16 -8.01 0.73
C ASP A 161 -8.54 -8.25 0.07
N MET A 162 -9.27 -9.25 0.57
CA MET A 162 -10.58 -9.64 0.04
C MET A 162 -11.68 -9.54 1.09
N TYR A 163 -12.91 -9.81 0.67
CA TYR A 163 -14.03 -10.04 1.56
C TYR A 163 -14.20 -11.54 1.83
N GLY A 164 -14.71 -11.87 3.01
CA GLY A 164 -15.13 -13.21 3.36
C GLY A 164 -16.46 -13.20 4.10
N ALA A 165 -17.25 -14.24 3.91
CA ALA A 165 -18.37 -14.52 4.81
C ALA A 165 -17.80 -15.15 6.08
N LYS A 166 -18.24 -14.67 7.26
CA LYS A 166 -17.80 -15.17 8.57
C LYS A 166 -18.98 -15.50 9.48
N THR A 167 -18.76 -16.44 10.38
CA THR A 167 -19.60 -16.73 11.55
C THR A 167 -18.72 -16.87 12.77
N ILE A 168 -19.03 -16.19 13.86
CA ILE A 168 -18.29 -16.27 15.13
C ILE A 168 -19.29 -16.51 16.26
N VAL A 169 -19.00 -17.50 17.10
CA VAL A 169 -19.77 -17.78 18.32
C VAL A 169 -18.84 -17.84 19.53
N GLY A 170 -19.34 -17.43 20.69
CA GLY A 170 -18.63 -17.55 21.96
C GLY A 170 -18.71 -18.95 22.56
N ASN A 171 -18.09 -19.15 23.72
CA ASN A 171 -18.03 -20.43 24.42
C ASN A 171 -19.40 -21.09 24.67
N LYS A 172 -20.48 -20.31 24.85
CA LYS A 172 -21.85 -20.81 25.01
C LYS A 172 -22.32 -21.74 23.87
N HIS A 173 -21.89 -21.48 22.63
CA HIS A 173 -22.33 -22.22 21.44
C HIS A 173 -21.18 -22.95 20.73
N LYS A 174 -20.01 -23.04 21.38
CA LYS A 174 -18.88 -23.83 20.89
C LYS A 174 -19.28 -25.30 20.76
N GLY A 175 -18.99 -25.93 19.63
CA GLY A 175 -19.36 -27.32 19.33
C GLY A 175 -20.77 -27.48 18.75
N ALA A 176 -21.53 -26.39 18.56
CA ALA A 176 -22.88 -26.47 17.97
C ALA A 176 -22.88 -26.82 16.48
N GLY A 177 -21.73 -26.76 15.79
CA GLY A 177 -21.62 -27.03 14.34
C GLY A 177 -22.08 -25.86 13.46
N VAL A 178 -22.00 -24.63 13.99
CA VAL A 178 -22.26 -23.40 13.24
C VAL A 178 -21.23 -23.28 12.12
N CYS A 179 -21.68 -22.98 10.90
CA CYS A 179 -20.79 -22.86 9.76
C CYS A 179 -21.27 -21.79 8.78
N VAL A 180 -20.34 -21.07 8.17
CA VAL A 180 -20.59 -19.99 7.21
C VAL A 180 -21.34 -20.46 5.96
N ILE A 181 -21.15 -21.71 5.53
CA ILE A 181 -21.84 -22.25 4.37
C ILE A 181 -23.29 -22.69 4.67
N HIS A 182 -23.68 -22.73 5.95
CA HIS A 182 -25.05 -23.01 6.34
C HIS A 182 -25.91 -21.76 6.22
N GLY A 183 -27.17 -21.93 5.80
CA GLY A 183 -28.15 -20.86 5.91
C GLY A 183 -28.39 -20.48 7.37
N ILE A 184 -28.65 -19.19 7.63
CA ILE A 184 -28.81 -18.66 9.00
C ILE A 184 -29.85 -19.41 9.83
N THR A 185 -30.96 -19.85 9.21
CA THR A 185 -31.98 -20.68 9.88
C THR A 185 -31.42 -21.98 10.45
N LYS A 186 -30.51 -22.64 9.72
CA LYS A 186 -29.86 -23.87 10.19
C LYS A 186 -28.91 -23.55 11.34
N ASN A 187 -28.08 -22.52 11.22
CA ASN A 187 -27.15 -22.13 12.29
C ASN A 187 -27.87 -21.78 13.59
N LEU A 188 -28.93 -20.96 13.54
CA LEU A 188 -29.69 -20.61 14.75
C LEU A 188 -30.41 -21.82 15.36
N ARG A 189 -30.92 -22.75 14.54
CA ARG A 189 -31.47 -24.01 15.03
C ARG A 189 -30.41 -24.85 15.75
N LEU A 190 -29.23 -25.03 15.15
CA LEU A 190 -28.12 -25.78 15.75
C LEU A 190 -27.70 -25.20 17.11
N MET A 191 -27.56 -23.88 17.19
CA MET A 191 -27.28 -23.18 18.45
C MET A 191 -28.36 -23.39 19.50
N ALA A 192 -29.64 -23.35 19.09
CA ALA A 192 -30.77 -23.54 19.98
C ALA A 192 -30.81 -24.98 20.52
N GLU A 193 -30.66 -25.97 19.64
CA GLU A 193 -30.56 -27.38 20.01
C GLU A 193 -29.38 -27.64 20.95
N HIS A 194 -28.23 -27.04 20.69
CA HIS A 194 -27.06 -27.13 21.56
C HIS A 194 -27.35 -26.59 22.97
N THR A 195 -27.96 -25.41 23.04
CA THR A 195 -28.31 -24.77 24.32
C THR A 195 -29.36 -25.58 25.09
N LEU A 196 -30.39 -26.10 24.40
CA LEU A 196 -31.42 -26.94 25.03
C LEU A 196 -30.83 -28.25 25.56
N LYS A 197 -29.92 -28.89 24.81
CA LYS A 197 -29.19 -30.08 25.28
C LYS A 197 -28.37 -29.79 26.54
N ALA A 198 -27.62 -28.68 26.55
CA ALA A 198 -26.84 -28.27 27.71
C ALA A 198 -27.71 -27.97 28.94
N LYS A 199 -28.94 -27.47 28.73
CA LYS A 199 -29.94 -27.22 29.78
C LYS A 199 -30.70 -28.49 30.21
N GLY A 200 -30.55 -29.63 29.53
CA GLY A 200 -31.37 -30.83 29.75
C GLY A 200 -32.84 -30.68 29.34
N SER A 201 -33.15 -29.67 28.52
CA SER A 201 -34.51 -29.34 28.07
C SER A 201 -34.93 -30.17 26.85
N GLU A 202 -36.23 -30.41 26.71
CA GLU A 202 -36.80 -31.06 25.53
C GLU A 202 -36.53 -30.24 24.25
N ILE A 203 -36.05 -30.93 23.21
CA ILE A 203 -35.80 -30.35 21.89
C ILE A 203 -37.10 -30.41 21.06
N SER A 204 -37.99 -29.46 21.30
CA SER A 204 -39.23 -29.29 20.52
C SER A 204 -39.16 -28.04 19.63
N PRO A 205 -39.93 -27.96 18.52
CA PRO A 205 -39.98 -26.76 17.68
C PRO A 205 -40.32 -25.48 18.45
N GLN A 206 -41.20 -25.57 19.46
CA GLN A 206 -41.56 -24.43 20.31
C GLN A 206 -40.37 -23.97 21.17
N ASN A 207 -39.62 -24.90 21.78
CA ASN A 207 -38.46 -24.57 22.60
C ASN A 207 -37.30 -24.03 21.75
N ILE A 208 -37.08 -24.58 20.56
CA ILE A 208 -36.11 -24.05 19.59
C ILE A 208 -36.46 -22.59 19.25
N HIS A 209 -37.72 -22.32 18.91
CA HIS A 209 -38.16 -20.96 18.58
C HIS A 209 -38.01 -20.00 19.76
N LYS A 210 -38.30 -20.46 20.99
CA LYS A 210 -38.11 -19.66 22.20
C LYS A 210 -36.63 -19.31 22.41
N GLU A 211 -35.73 -20.29 22.29
CA GLU A 211 -34.30 -20.05 22.45
C GLU A 211 -33.77 -19.09 21.36
N ILE A 212 -34.21 -19.24 20.10
CA ILE A 212 -33.83 -18.33 19.01
C ILE A 212 -34.22 -16.87 19.32
N LYS A 213 -35.39 -16.63 19.93
CA LYS A 213 -35.83 -15.27 20.31
C LYS A 213 -34.94 -14.60 21.37
N GLU A 214 -34.26 -15.40 22.19
CA GLU A 214 -33.34 -14.91 23.22
C GLU A 214 -31.95 -14.61 22.65
N MET A 215 -31.62 -15.15 21.46
CA MET A 215 -30.31 -14.95 20.84
C MET A 215 -30.10 -13.54 20.31
N LYS A 216 -28.91 -12.99 20.56
CA LYS A 216 -28.43 -11.71 20.04
C LYS A 216 -27.47 -11.91 18.88
N ILE A 217 -27.81 -11.35 17.72
CA ILE A 217 -27.10 -11.54 16.46
C ILE A 217 -26.55 -10.20 15.98
N VAL A 218 -25.24 -10.11 15.77
CA VAL A 218 -24.56 -8.92 15.23
C VAL A 218 -24.33 -9.08 13.73
N ILE A 219 -24.73 -8.06 12.96
CA ILE A 219 -24.58 -8.01 11.49
C ILE A 219 -24.18 -6.59 11.07
N LEU A 220 -23.25 -6.47 10.11
CA LEU A 220 -22.95 -5.19 9.46
C LEU A 220 -24.19 -4.67 8.68
N ASP A 221 -24.57 -3.42 8.91
CA ASP A 221 -25.66 -2.76 8.19
C ASP A 221 -25.21 -2.34 6.79
N ARG A 222 -25.46 -3.22 5.82
CA ARG A 222 -25.06 -3.07 4.42
C ARG A 222 -26.15 -3.61 3.50
N PRO A 223 -26.31 -3.04 2.29
CA PRO A 223 -27.27 -3.54 1.30
C PRO A 223 -27.13 -5.05 1.04
N ARG A 224 -25.88 -5.53 0.93
CA ARG A 224 -25.54 -6.96 0.80
C ARG A 224 -26.07 -7.89 1.91
N HIS A 225 -26.48 -7.37 3.06
CA HIS A 225 -27.00 -8.14 4.19
C HIS A 225 -28.51 -8.04 4.37
N GLU A 226 -29.25 -7.30 3.53
CA GLU A 226 -30.69 -7.07 3.71
C GLU A 226 -31.49 -8.37 3.84
N LYS A 227 -31.20 -9.37 3.00
CA LYS A 227 -31.89 -10.68 3.05
C LYS A 227 -31.53 -11.47 4.31
N LEU A 228 -30.27 -11.42 4.75
CA LEU A 228 -29.81 -12.04 6.01
C LEU A 228 -30.55 -11.39 7.20
N ILE A 229 -30.55 -10.05 7.25
CA ILE A 229 -31.24 -9.24 8.26
C ILE A 229 -32.74 -9.57 8.30
N LYS A 230 -33.41 -9.60 7.14
CA LYS A 230 -34.83 -9.94 7.05
C LYS A 230 -35.11 -11.34 7.58
N THR A 231 -34.24 -12.31 7.29
CA THR A 231 -34.39 -13.69 7.75
C THR A 231 -34.21 -13.80 9.26
N VAL A 232 -33.20 -13.14 9.84
CA VAL A 232 -32.99 -13.10 11.30
C VAL A 232 -34.18 -12.46 12.01
N LYS A 233 -34.69 -11.32 11.51
CA LYS A 233 -35.89 -10.67 12.05
C LYS A 233 -37.12 -11.58 11.98
N ALA A 234 -37.31 -12.31 10.88
CA ALA A 234 -38.44 -13.23 10.71
C ALA A 234 -38.38 -14.43 11.67
N LEU A 235 -37.18 -14.88 12.04
CA LEU A 235 -36.99 -15.93 13.05
C LEU A 235 -37.19 -15.42 14.49
N GLY A 236 -37.24 -14.10 14.70
CA GLY A 236 -37.53 -13.48 15.99
C GLY A 236 -36.32 -13.27 16.90
N ALA A 237 -35.10 -13.54 16.43
CA ALA A 237 -33.88 -13.27 17.18
C ALA A 237 -33.62 -11.76 17.32
N GLN A 238 -32.89 -11.36 18.37
CA GLN A 238 -32.55 -9.96 18.64
C GLN A 238 -31.41 -9.53 17.70
N LEU A 239 -31.69 -8.56 16.83
CA LEU A 239 -30.72 -8.08 15.86
C LEU A 239 -29.99 -6.82 16.37
N ILE A 240 -28.66 -6.84 16.32
CA ILE A 240 -27.79 -5.70 16.58
C ILE A 240 -27.09 -5.32 15.27
N LEU A 241 -27.40 -4.13 14.75
CA LEU A 241 -26.81 -3.62 13.53
C LEU A 241 -25.62 -2.71 13.85
N VAL A 242 -24.48 -3.02 13.27
CA VAL A 242 -23.24 -2.24 13.39
C VAL A 242 -22.90 -1.62 12.03
N LYS A 243 -22.43 -0.37 12.02
CA LYS A 243 -22.10 0.30 10.75
C LYS A 243 -20.77 -0.21 10.22
N ASP A 244 -19.66 0.04 10.90
CA ASP A 244 -18.31 -0.22 10.35
C ASP A 244 -17.44 -1.07 11.28
N ASP A 245 -18.03 -1.70 12.31
CA ASP A 245 -17.31 -2.46 13.34
C ASP A 245 -17.79 -3.91 13.40
N ASP A 246 -17.03 -4.83 12.80
CA ASP A 246 -17.32 -6.27 12.84
C ASP A 246 -16.20 -7.09 13.49
N LEU A 247 -15.25 -6.42 14.13
CA LEU A 247 -14.18 -7.00 14.94
C LEU A 247 -14.47 -6.93 16.43
N THR A 248 -14.70 -5.74 16.99
CA THR A 248 -14.79 -5.60 18.46
C THR A 248 -15.99 -6.30 19.10
N PRO A 249 -17.14 -6.52 18.41
CA PRO A 249 -18.20 -7.37 18.92
C PRO A 249 -17.76 -8.79 19.26
N THR A 250 -16.63 -9.28 18.70
CA THR A 250 -16.06 -10.59 19.04
C THR A 250 -15.82 -10.70 20.54
N LEU A 251 -15.34 -9.64 21.21
CA LEU A 251 -15.16 -9.62 22.67
C LEU A 251 -16.48 -9.80 23.44
N ALA A 252 -17.60 -9.31 22.88
CA ALA A 252 -18.92 -9.50 23.47
C ALA A 252 -19.41 -10.95 23.32
N THR A 253 -18.97 -11.67 22.28
CA THR A 253 -19.27 -13.11 22.17
C THR A 253 -18.54 -13.92 23.26
N ILE A 254 -17.29 -13.58 23.57
CA ILE A 254 -16.51 -14.20 24.67
C ILE A 254 -17.21 -14.01 26.02
N ARG A 255 -17.77 -12.80 26.25
CA ARG A 255 -18.53 -12.47 27.47
C ARG A 255 -19.97 -13.00 27.48
N ASN A 256 -20.38 -13.75 26.45
CA ASN A 256 -21.76 -14.22 26.26
C ASN A 256 -22.82 -13.09 26.22
N GLU A 257 -22.41 -11.87 25.85
CA GLU A 257 -23.31 -10.72 25.64
C GLU A 257 -23.97 -10.76 24.25
N VAL A 258 -23.30 -11.42 23.29
CA VAL A 258 -23.74 -11.66 21.90
C VAL A 258 -23.60 -13.16 21.60
N ASP A 259 -24.59 -13.75 20.92
CA ASP A 259 -24.59 -15.19 20.63
C ASP A 259 -23.93 -15.52 19.28
N LEU A 260 -24.07 -14.65 18.27
CA LEU A 260 -23.53 -14.86 16.92
C LEU A 260 -23.16 -13.54 16.25
N ILE A 261 -21.98 -13.50 15.64
CA ILE A 261 -21.63 -12.51 14.61
C ILE A 261 -21.68 -13.21 13.26
N THR A 262 -22.39 -12.65 12.29
CA THR A 262 -22.48 -13.27 10.96
C THR A 262 -22.66 -12.25 9.83
N GLY A 263 -22.11 -12.57 8.66
CA GLY A 263 -22.22 -11.75 7.46
C GLY A 263 -20.91 -11.71 6.69
N VAL A 264 -20.79 -10.75 5.79
CA VAL A 264 -19.66 -10.52 4.89
C VAL A 264 -18.89 -9.28 5.32
N GLY A 265 -17.63 -9.50 5.70
CA GLY A 265 -16.68 -8.51 6.19
C GLY A 265 -15.31 -8.68 5.52
N GLY A 266 -14.32 -7.89 5.92
CA GLY A 266 -12.96 -8.07 5.44
C GLY A 266 -12.26 -9.28 6.07
N ILE A 267 -11.34 -9.86 5.31
CA ILE A 267 -10.44 -10.92 5.83
C ILE A 267 -9.49 -10.42 6.93
N PRO A 268 -8.91 -9.21 6.86
CA PRO A 268 -8.05 -8.72 7.94
C PRO A 268 -8.76 -8.74 9.32
N GLU A 269 -9.98 -8.21 9.40
CA GLU A 269 -10.81 -8.17 10.61
C GLU A 269 -11.22 -9.58 11.07
N ALA A 270 -11.35 -10.52 10.13
CA ALA A 270 -11.59 -11.93 10.42
C ALA A 270 -10.37 -12.62 11.05
N ILE A 271 -9.15 -12.34 10.58
CA ILE A 271 -7.92 -12.88 11.19
C ILE A 271 -7.74 -12.35 12.61
N LEU A 272 -7.99 -11.06 12.84
CA LEU A 272 -7.94 -10.49 14.19
C LEU A 272 -9.01 -11.07 15.12
N SER A 273 -10.22 -11.31 14.59
CA SER A 273 -11.26 -12.01 15.34
C SER A 273 -10.84 -13.45 15.67
N ALA A 274 -10.13 -14.14 14.76
CA ALA A 274 -9.61 -15.48 15.00
C ALA A 274 -8.58 -15.48 16.15
N ILE A 275 -7.68 -14.50 16.23
CA ILE A 275 -6.75 -14.38 17.38
C ILE A 275 -7.54 -14.26 18.69
N ILE A 276 -8.59 -13.44 18.73
CA ILE A 276 -9.44 -13.27 19.92
C ILE A 276 -10.13 -14.60 20.29
N VAL A 277 -10.65 -15.32 19.30
CA VAL A 277 -11.36 -16.60 19.50
C VAL A 277 -10.42 -17.71 19.95
N GLU A 278 -9.21 -17.79 19.39
CA GLU A 278 -8.22 -18.80 19.79
C GLU A 278 -7.71 -18.55 21.21
N GLU A 279 -7.43 -17.30 21.57
CA GLU A 279 -6.89 -16.95 22.90
C GLU A 279 -7.96 -16.94 24.00
N LEU A 280 -9.22 -16.55 23.71
CA LEU A 280 -10.26 -16.38 24.73
C LEU A 280 -11.40 -17.40 24.63
N GLY A 281 -11.41 -18.24 23.60
CA GLY A 281 -12.40 -19.28 23.36
C GLY A 281 -13.50 -18.90 22.38
N GLY A 282 -14.38 -19.86 22.08
CA GLY A 282 -15.37 -19.78 21.01
C GLY A 282 -15.04 -20.64 19.81
N GLU A 283 -15.72 -20.36 18.71
CA GLU A 283 -15.57 -21.02 17.40
C GLU A 283 -15.85 -20.01 16.27
N MET A 284 -15.09 -20.13 15.19
CA MET A 284 -15.24 -19.31 14.00
C MET A 284 -15.21 -20.16 12.74
N SER A 285 -15.93 -19.72 11.72
CA SER A 285 -15.71 -20.18 10.34
C SER A 285 -15.75 -19.01 9.36
N LEU A 286 -14.90 -19.06 8.34
CA LEU A 286 -14.72 -18.05 7.32
C LEU A 286 -14.63 -18.72 5.94
N ARG A 287 -15.14 -18.05 4.92
CA ARG A 287 -14.90 -18.43 3.53
C ARG A 287 -14.69 -17.18 2.68
N ILE A 288 -13.61 -17.18 1.89
CA ILE A 288 -13.31 -16.10 0.95
C ILE A 288 -14.37 -16.03 -0.15
N LEU A 289 -14.67 -14.82 -0.61
CA LEU A 289 -15.69 -14.57 -1.63
C LEU A 289 -15.11 -13.78 -2.81
N PRO A 290 -15.57 -14.02 -4.04
CA PRO A 290 -15.34 -13.11 -5.16
C PRO A 290 -15.88 -11.71 -4.82
N ALA A 291 -15.20 -10.67 -5.27
CA ALA A 291 -15.52 -9.27 -4.97
C ALA A 291 -16.96 -8.91 -5.39
N ASP A 292 -17.38 -9.33 -6.59
CA ASP A 292 -18.73 -9.09 -7.10
C ASP A 292 -19.78 -9.76 -6.19
N VAL A 293 -19.51 -10.99 -5.76
CA VAL A 293 -20.41 -11.73 -4.85
C VAL A 293 -20.47 -11.03 -3.50
N ALA A 294 -19.32 -10.62 -2.96
CA ALA A 294 -19.24 -9.95 -1.67
C ALA A 294 -19.94 -8.59 -1.64
N GLN A 295 -20.12 -7.94 -2.79
CA GLN A 295 -20.76 -6.62 -2.91
C GLN A 295 -22.21 -6.68 -3.39
N ASP A 296 -22.67 -7.81 -3.95
CA ASP A 296 -24.03 -7.98 -4.46
C ASP A 296 -25.07 -8.06 -3.32
N GLU A 297 -26.17 -7.31 -3.47
CA GLU A 297 -27.38 -7.38 -2.63
C GLU A 297 -28.00 -8.80 -2.61
N LYS A 298 -27.73 -9.60 -3.64
CA LYS A 298 -28.20 -10.98 -3.84
C LYS A 298 -27.21 -12.04 -3.35
N LEU A 299 -26.40 -11.72 -2.33
CA LEU A 299 -25.43 -12.62 -1.70
C LEU A 299 -25.98 -14.01 -1.31
N LEU A 300 -27.31 -14.13 -1.19
CA LEU A 300 -28.02 -15.39 -1.00
C LEU A 300 -28.74 -15.85 -2.28
N GLY A 301 -27.99 -16.54 -3.14
CA GLY A 301 -28.52 -17.26 -4.31
C GLY A 301 -28.25 -18.76 -4.25
N LYS A 302 -26.98 -19.17 -4.43
CA LYS A 302 -26.52 -20.56 -4.43
C LYS A 302 -25.01 -20.55 -4.10
N LEU A 303 -24.50 -21.52 -3.32
CA LEU A 303 -23.06 -21.67 -3.05
C LEU A 303 -22.23 -21.68 -4.34
N ASN A 304 -22.81 -22.14 -5.46
CA ASN A 304 -22.18 -22.14 -6.78
C ASN A 304 -21.71 -20.74 -7.24
N ASN A 305 -22.35 -19.65 -6.80
CA ASN A 305 -21.92 -18.30 -7.16
C ASN A 305 -20.61 -17.91 -6.45
N TRP A 306 -20.33 -18.49 -5.28
CA TRP A 306 -19.13 -18.21 -4.49
C TRP A 306 -17.85 -18.79 -5.14
N GLU A 307 -17.99 -19.51 -6.26
CA GLU A 307 -16.89 -20.08 -7.03
C GLU A 307 -16.51 -19.22 -8.26
N LEU A 308 -17.26 -18.13 -8.52
CA LEU A 308 -17.15 -17.34 -9.76
C LEU A 308 -16.14 -16.19 -9.65
N PHE A 309 -14.89 -16.51 -9.32
CA PHE A 309 -13.80 -15.53 -9.33
C PHE A 309 -13.48 -15.07 -10.76
N LYS A 310 -13.28 -13.77 -10.94
CA LYS A 310 -12.74 -13.18 -12.18
C LYS A 310 -11.28 -13.58 -12.36
N LYS A 311 -10.77 -13.57 -13.58
CA LYS A 311 -9.40 -14.03 -13.86
C LYS A 311 -8.35 -13.22 -13.13
N ASN A 312 -8.55 -11.91 -12.98
CA ASN A 312 -7.66 -11.06 -12.20
C ASN A 312 -7.63 -11.46 -10.71
N GLU A 313 -8.78 -11.78 -10.11
CA GLU A 313 -8.86 -12.29 -8.73
C GLU A 313 -8.16 -13.65 -8.61
N ILE A 314 -8.32 -14.53 -9.60
CA ILE A 314 -7.63 -15.82 -9.65
C ILE A 314 -6.11 -15.64 -9.74
N ASP A 315 -5.63 -14.70 -10.57
CA ASP A 315 -4.21 -14.38 -10.68
C ASP A 315 -3.65 -13.88 -9.34
N ILE A 316 -4.43 -13.07 -8.61
CA ILE A 316 -4.05 -12.61 -7.27
C ILE A 316 -4.02 -13.79 -6.30
N LEU A 317 -5.09 -14.58 -6.20
CA LEU A 317 -5.18 -15.74 -5.29
C LEU A 317 -4.05 -16.76 -5.51
N LYS A 318 -3.65 -16.99 -6.76
CA LYS A 318 -2.53 -17.87 -7.11
C LYS A 318 -1.22 -17.43 -6.48
N ASN A 319 -0.98 -16.12 -6.36
CA ASN A 319 0.22 -15.62 -5.68
C ASN A 319 0.24 -16.10 -4.23
N PHE A 320 -0.91 -16.28 -3.58
CA PHE A 320 -1.07 -16.77 -2.21
C PHE A 320 -1.22 -18.29 -2.11
N LYS A 321 -0.93 -19.04 -3.18
CA LYS A 321 -1.14 -20.50 -3.26
C LYS A 321 -2.61 -20.90 -3.06
N ILE A 322 -3.55 -19.98 -3.28
CA ILE A 322 -4.98 -20.24 -3.25
C ILE A 322 -5.44 -20.46 -4.69
N VAL A 323 -5.98 -21.63 -4.99
CA VAL A 323 -6.25 -22.07 -6.36
C VAL A 323 -7.65 -22.64 -6.53
N LYS A 324 -7.99 -22.98 -7.77
CA LYS A 324 -9.29 -23.55 -8.10
C LYS A 324 -9.42 -24.95 -7.49
N PRO A 325 -10.58 -25.28 -6.90
CA PRO A 325 -10.89 -26.64 -6.45
C PRO A 325 -10.65 -27.68 -7.55
N GLY A 326 -9.85 -28.70 -7.23
CA GLY A 326 -9.44 -29.79 -8.12
C GLY A 326 -8.24 -29.50 -9.03
N SER A 327 -7.53 -28.38 -8.84
CA SER A 327 -6.29 -28.04 -9.56
C SER A 327 -5.05 -27.90 -8.67
N GLU A 328 -5.20 -28.22 -7.39
CA GLU A 328 -4.21 -28.01 -6.34
C GLU A 328 -2.98 -28.90 -6.54
N LYS A 329 -1.81 -28.29 -6.37
CA LYS A 329 -0.53 -28.97 -6.18
C LYS A 329 -0.16 -29.02 -4.71
N LYS A 330 0.90 -29.75 -4.38
CA LYS A 330 1.40 -29.84 -2.99
C LYS A 330 1.67 -28.45 -2.41
N GLY A 331 0.98 -28.11 -1.32
CA GLY A 331 1.11 -26.82 -0.63
C GLY A 331 0.17 -25.72 -1.14
N GLU A 332 -0.71 -26.01 -2.10
CA GLU A 332 -1.78 -25.11 -2.54
C GLU A 332 -3.10 -25.46 -1.84
N ILE A 333 -3.99 -24.46 -1.72
CA ILE A 333 -5.23 -24.55 -0.97
C ILE A 333 -6.39 -24.15 -1.88
N PRO A 334 -7.51 -24.90 -1.91
CA PRO A 334 -8.64 -24.49 -2.73
C PRO A 334 -9.31 -23.23 -2.19
N TRP A 335 -9.75 -22.32 -3.06
CA TRP A 335 -10.44 -21.10 -2.64
C TRP A 335 -11.79 -21.37 -1.95
N ASN A 336 -12.36 -22.56 -2.09
CA ASN A 336 -13.63 -22.93 -1.45
C ASN A 336 -13.45 -23.51 -0.03
N THR A 337 -12.22 -23.52 0.46
CA THR A 337 -11.87 -23.91 1.83
C THR A 337 -12.67 -23.11 2.84
N ILE A 338 -13.16 -23.82 3.87
CA ILE A 338 -13.78 -23.21 5.04
C ILE A 338 -12.68 -23.12 6.09
N TRP A 339 -12.33 -21.90 6.45
CA TRP A 339 -11.27 -21.60 7.39
C TRP A 339 -11.85 -21.50 8.79
N THR A 340 -11.32 -22.28 9.71
CA THR A 340 -11.61 -22.22 11.15
C THR A 340 -10.69 -21.19 11.83
N SER A 341 -10.98 -20.80 13.08
CA SER A 341 -10.13 -19.83 13.81
C SER A 341 -8.69 -20.32 13.97
N ASP A 342 -8.50 -21.61 14.27
CA ASP A 342 -7.18 -22.24 14.35
C ASP A 342 -6.44 -22.24 13.00
N ALA A 343 -7.13 -22.39 11.87
CA ALA A 343 -6.53 -22.27 10.55
C ALA A 343 -6.17 -20.83 10.16
N LEU A 344 -6.88 -19.85 10.74
CA LEU A 344 -6.61 -18.42 10.52
C LEU A 344 -5.50 -17.87 11.42
N SER A 345 -5.35 -18.47 12.60
CA SER A 345 -4.38 -18.12 13.65
C SER A 345 -3.78 -19.38 14.28
N CYS A 346 -3.01 -20.15 13.51
CA CYS A 346 -2.41 -21.42 13.94
C CYS A 346 -1.09 -21.27 14.71
N GLY A 347 -0.60 -20.05 14.87
CA GLY A 347 0.77 -19.79 15.32
C GLY A 347 1.02 -20.02 16.82
N LYS A 348 2.31 -20.12 17.17
CA LYS A 348 2.78 -20.08 18.55
C LYS A 348 2.79 -18.61 19.02
N ALA A 349 2.17 -18.33 20.16
CA ALA A 349 2.10 -17.00 20.77
C ALA A 349 1.45 -15.91 19.89
N PRO A 350 0.20 -16.08 19.43
CA PRO A 350 -0.52 -14.99 18.78
C PRO A 350 -0.74 -13.84 19.77
N VAL A 351 -0.60 -12.61 19.29
CA VAL A 351 -0.79 -11.40 20.08
C VAL A 351 -1.72 -10.47 19.32
N PHE A 352 -2.76 -10.00 20.00
CA PHE A 352 -3.62 -8.93 19.51
C PHE A 352 -3.38 -7.69 20.35
N THR A 353 -3.17 -6.54 19.71
CA THR A 353 -3.16 -5.24 20.39
C THR A 353 -4.13 -4.27 19.72
N ALA A 354 -4.81 -3.44 20.52
CA ALA A 354 -5.68 -2.39 20.01
C ALA A 354 -5.61 -1.11 20.85
N GLY A 355 -5.42 0.03 20.19
CA GLY A 355 -5.45 1.35 20.79
C GLY A 355 -6.86 1.93 20.71
N ILE A 356 -7.42 2.31 21.86
CA ILE A 356 -8.78 2.87 21.91
C ILE A 356 -8.71 4.36 21.58
N ILE A 357 -9.25 4.72 20.41
CA ILE A 357 -9.28 6.10 19.92
C ILE A 357 -10.51 6.79 20.48
N LYS A 358 -11.70 6.20 20.29
CA LYS A 358 -12.96 6.67 20.86
C LYS A 358 -13.64 5.49 21.53
N LYS A 359 -14.19 5.74 22.73
CA LYS A 359 -14.82 4.69 23.55
C LYS A 359 -15.88 3.91 22.75
N THR A 360 -15.91 2.60 22.95
CA THR A 360 -16.82 1.66 22.28
C THR A 360 -17.58 0.84 23.32
N PRO A 361 -18.85 0.48 23.09
CA PRO A 361 -19.61 -0.37 24.02
C PRO A 361 -19.06 -1.81 24.09
N TRP A 362 -18.19 -2.21 23.17
CA TRP A 362 -17.69 -3.57 23.06
C TRP A 362 -16.48 -3.87 23.96
N ILE A 363 -15.78 -2.81 24.40
CA ILE A 363 -14.59 -2.89 25.26
C ILE A 363 -14.90 -2.24 26.60
N LYS A 364 -14.91 -3.06 27.65
CA LYS A 364 -15.28 -2.67 29.01
C LYS A 364 -14.22 -3.13 30.00
N PHE A 365 -14.05 -2.39 31.09
CA PHE A 365 -13.34 -2.88 32.27
C PHE A 365 -14.12 -4.03 32.92
N SER A 366 -13.47 -4.71 33.87
CA SER A 366 -14.07 -5.80 34.65
C SER A 366 -15.29 -5.36 35.46
N ASP A 367 -15.42 -4.07 35.80
CA ASP A 367 -16.59 -3.49 36.46
C ASP A 367 -17.76 -3.17 35.50
N GLY A 368 -17.61 -3.46 34.21
CA GLY A 368 -18.61 -3.25 33.17
C GLY A 368 -18.63 -1.84 32.56
N LYS A 369 -17.81 -0.89 33.04
CA LYS A 369 -17.73 0.45 32.45
C LYS A 369 -16.99 0.43 31.11
N GLU A 370 -17.47 1.22 30.17
CA GLU A 370 -16.78 1.45 28.89
C GLU A 370 -15.39 2.04 29.12
N VAL A 371 -14.41 1.54 28.37
CA VAL A 371 -13.05 2.09 28.44
C VAL A 371 -13.02 3.44 27.71
N PRO A 372 -12.45 4.50 28.31
CA PRO A 372 -12.34 5.81 27.69
C PRO A 372 -11.55 5.78 26.37
N GLY A 373 -11.86 6.71 25.47
CA GLY A 373 -11.00 7.01 24.32
C GLY A 373 -9.75 7.78 24.72
N VAL A 374 -8.90 8.07 23.74
CA VAL A 374 -7.68 8.84 23.93
C VAL A 374 -7.98 10.24 24.49
N LYS A 375 -7.14 10.71 25.42
CA LYS A 375 -7.29 12.03 26.05
C LYS A 375 -5.94 12.73 26.19
N LEU A 376 -5.86 13.98 25.73
CA LEU A 376 -4.76 14.91 26.02
C LEU A 376 -5.17 15.80 27.21
N ASP A 377 -4.30 15.91 28.20
CA ASP A 377 -4.34 17.00 29.18
C ASP A 377 -3.56 18.20 28.61
N PRO A 378 -4.23 19.31 28.28
CA PRO A 378 -3.60 20.41 27.59
C PRO A 378 -2.78 21.32 28.52
N GLU A 379 -2.79 21.10 29.84
CA GLU A 379 -1.97 21.84 30.81
C GLU A 379 -0.67 21.10 31.11
N THR A 380 -0.70 19.76 31.12
CA THR A 380 0.50 18.94 31.34
C THR A 380 1.13 18.44 30.03
N GLY A 381 0.40 18.48 28.92
CA GLY A 381 0.81 17.90 27.64
C GLY A 381 0.77 16.37 27.60
N LYS A 382 0.26 15.70 28.64
CA LYS A 382 0.25 14.23 28.72
C LYS A 382 -0.95 13.65 27.97
N VAL A 383 -0.70 12.61 27.17
CA VAL A 383 -1.75 11.86 26.46
C VAL A 383 -1.94 10.51 27.12
N THR A 384 -3.16 10.17 27.51
CA THR A 384 -3.51 8.84 28.03
C THR A 384 -4.21 8.05 26.94
N VAL A 385 -3.71 6.86 26.64
CA VAL A 385 -4.29 5.89 25.72
C VAL A 385 -4.51 4.58 26.45
N TYR A 386 -5.69 3.98 26.30
CA TYR A 386 -5.91 2.60 26.74
C TYR A 386 -5.58 1.63 25.60
N VAL A 387 -4.69 0.69 25.88
CA VAL A 387 -4.29 -0.38 24.95
C VAL A 387 -4.89 -1.69 25.43
N VAL A 388 -5.71 -2.32 24.60
CA VAL A 388 -6.15 -3.70 24.79
C VAL A 388 -5.03 -4.62 24.31
N ARG A 389 -4.65 -5.61 25.10
CA ARG A 389 -3.71 -6.66 24.73
C ARG A 389 -4.36 -8.02 25.01
N ILE A 390 -4.33 -8.92 24.02
CA ILE A 390 -4.74 -10.31 24.19
C ILE A 390 -3.57 -11.20 23.79
N ALA A 391 -3.11 -12.00 24.74
CA ALA A 391 -2.05 -13.00 24.56
C ALA A 391 -1.92 -13.87 25.82
N ASN A 392 -1.43 -15.10 25.65
CA ASN A 392 -1.33 -16.12 26.69
C ASN A 392 -2.67 -16.42 27.38
N ASN A 393 -3.75 -16.52 26.59
CA ASN A 393 -5.11 -16.74 27.04
C ASN A 393 -5.65 -15.68 28.02
N ASN A 394 -5.12 -14.46 27.96
CA ASN A 394 -5.51 -13.38 28.85
C ASN A 394 -5.81 -12.10 28.07
N LEU A 395 -6.79 -11.33 28.56
CA LEU A 395 -7.14 -10.00 28.07
C LEU A 395 -6.74 -8.96 29.11
N GLU A 396 -5.95 -7.99 28.70
CA GLU A 396 -5.53 -6.85 29.52
C GLU A 396 -5.98 -5.54 28.88
N ILE A 397 -6.36 -4.55 29.71
CA ILE A 397 -6.66 -3.18 29.28
C ILE A 397 -5.70 -2.27 30.05
N ILE A 398 -4.70 -1.75 29.36
CA ILE A 398 -3.53 -1.12 29.97
C ILE A 398 -3.54 0.38 29.65
N PRO A 399 -3.56 1.28 30.66
CA PRO A 399 -3.37 2.71 30.42
C PRO A 399 -1.89 2.99 30.11
N VAL A 400 -1.60 3.54 28.94
CA VAL A 400 -0.27 4.04 28.56
C VAL A 400 -0.32 5.57 28.57
N ILE A 401 0.60 6.20 29.32
CA ILE A 401 0.73 7.65 29.39
C ILE A 401 1.92 8.07 28.53
N TYR A 402 1.66 8.84 27.49
CA TYR A 402 2.67 9.44 26.64
C TYR A 402 2.92 10.89 27.08
N THR A 403 4.18 11.25 27.30
CA THR A 403 4.58 12.67 27.38
C THR A 403 4.81 13.19 25.96
N THR A 404 4.55 14.47 25.73
CA THR A 404 4.62 15.06 24.40
C THR A 404 5.56 16.26 24.36
N ALA A 405 5.84 16.75 23.15
CA ALA A 405 6.57 18.00 22.98
C ALA A 405 5.86 19.18 23.68
N ILE A 406 4.54 19.13 23.86
CA ILE A 406 3.79 20.11 24.68
C ILE A 406 4.31 20.09 26.12
N SER A 407 4.50 18.91 26.72
CA SER A 407 5.01 18.76 28.09
C SER A 407 6.41 19.36 28.26
N GLU A 408 7.29 19.16 27.28
CA GLU A 408 8.65 19.71 27.28
C GLU A 408 8.62 21.24 27.14
N CYS A 409 7.86 21.76 26.17
CA CYS A 409 7.73 23.19 25.94
C CYS A 409 7.12 23.91 27.17
N ILE A 410 6.07 23.36 27.79
CA ILE A 410 5.46 23.94 29.00
C ILE A 410 6.45 23.95 30.15
N THR A 411 7.20 22.86 30.37
CA THR A 411 8.24 22.81 31.41
C THR A 411 9.28 23.91 31.20
N ARG A 412 9.80 24.06 29.98
CA ARG A 412 10.78 25.11 29.64
C ARG A 412 10.22 26.52 29.79
N CYS A 413 8.97 26.77 29.37
CA CYS A 413 8.30 28.05 29.60
C CYS A 413 8.21 28.37 31.10
N ASN A 414 7.80 27.40 31.92
CA ASN A 414 7.69 27.58 33.37
C ASN A 414 9.05 27.83 34.04
N GLU A 415 10.12 27.19 33.56
CA GLU A 415 11.49 27.42 34.04
C GLU A 415 11.98 28.83 33.72
N MET A 416 11.73 29.32 32.50
CA MET A 416 12.06 30.70 32.09
C MET A 416 11.26 31.73 32.88
N GLU A 417 9.96 31.48 33.11
CA GLU A 417 9.13 32.36 33.95
C GLU A 417 9.65 32.43 35.40
N LYS A 418 10.07 31.30 35.97
CA LYS A 418 10.67 31.23 37.31
C LYS A 418 12.01 31.95 37.38
N SER A 419 12.84 31.88 36.33
CA SER A 419 14.10 32.62 36.23
C SER A 419 13.92 34.11 35.85
N ARG A 420 12.68 34.58 35.65
CA ARG A 420 12.34 35.92 35.15
C ARG A 420 12.93 36.23 33.78
N GLU A 421 13.29 35.20 33.02
CA GLU A 421 13.68 35.31 31.62
C GLU A 421 12.43 35.49 30.74
N ARG A 422 12.58 36.21 29.64
CA ARG A 422 11.50 36.38 28.68
C ARG A 422 11.37 35.12 27.83
N ILE A 423 10.17 34.55 27.75
CA ILE A 423 9.88 33.37 26.90
C ILE A 423 10.31 33.64 25.46
N ASP A 424 11.08 32.72 24.89
CA ASP A 424 11.57 32.76 23.52
C ASP A 424 10.41 32.63 22.51
N GLY A 425 10.38 33.50 21.49
CA GLY A 425 9.41 33.42 20.40
C GLY A 425 9.46 32.09 19.64
N ASN A 426 10.65 31.48 19.49
CA ASN A 426 10.76 30.16 18.85
C ASN A 426 10.14 29.05 19.72
N LEU A 427 10.26 29.13 21.04
CA LEU A 427 9.64 28.18 21.96
C LEU A 427 8.11 28.26 21.89
N LEU A 428 7.56 29.47 21.73
CA LEU A 428 6.12 29.67 21.48
C LEU A 428 5.67 29.09 20.13
N ILE A 429 6.48 29.22 19.08
CA ILE A 429 6.21 28.56 17.78
C ILE A 429 6.17 27.05 17.96
N GLN A 430 7.20 26.45 18.60
CA GLN A 430 7.27 25.00 18.84
C GLN A 430 6.08 24.49 19.66
N LEU A 431 5.67 25.24 20.69
CA LEU A 431 4.50 24.91 21.49
C LEU A 431 3.22 24.99 20.65
N GLY A 432 3.09 26.02 19.80
CA GLY A 432 1.96 26.18 18.90
C GLY A 432 1.85 25.05 17.86
N GLU A 433 2.96 24.69 17.21
CA GLU A 433 3.03 23.54 16.29
C GLU A 433 2.66 22.24 17.01
N SER A 434 3.18 22.03 18.23
CA SER A 434 2.87 20.85 19.03
C SER A 434 1.39 20.76 19.39
N TYR A 435 0.76 21.86 19.79
CA TYR A 435 -0.68 21.91 20.03
C TYR A 435 -1.49 21.58 18.76
N ALA A 436 -1.12 22.15 17.61
CA ALA A 436 -1.80 21.87 16.34
C ALA A 436 -1.70 20.39 15.94
N GLU A 437 -0.58 19.74 16.27
CA GLU A 437 -0.34 18.33 15.99
C GLU A 437 -1.12 17.36 16.91
N PHE A 438 -1.80 17.87 17.94
CA PHE A 438 -2.76 17.13 18.75
C PHE A 438 -4.18 17.74 18.70
N GLY A 439 -4.49 18.54 17.67
CA GLY A 439 -5.84 19.07 17.42
C GLY A 439 -6.24 20.25 18.30
N MET A 440 -5.31 20.81 19.09
CA MET A 440 -5.56 21.96 19.95
C MET A 440 -5.36 23.29 19.20
N PHE A 441 -6.10 23.48 18.09
CA PHE A 441 -5.87 24.56 17.15
C PHE A 441 -6.03 25.96 17.75
N GLN A 442 -6.98 26.15 18.67
CA GLN A 442 -7.16 27.44 19.34
C GLN A 442 -5.94 27.82 20.21
N LYS A 443 -5.48 26.90 21.07
CA LYS A 443 -4.24 27.10 21.85
C LYS A 443 -3.03 27.31 20.94
N ALA A 444 -2.96 26.58 19.83
CA ALA A 444 -1.90 26.72 18.85
C ALA A 444 -1.85 28.15 18.27
N LYS A 445 -2.98 28.67 17.80
CA LYS A 445 -3.11 30.03 17.26
C LYS A 445 -2.72 31.11 18.28
N GLU A 446 -3.13 30.96 19.53
CA GLU A 446 -2.76 31.87 20.62
C GLU A 446 -1.24 31.90 20.85
N CYS A 447 -0.57 30.73 20.82
CA CYS A 447 0.89 30.66 20.88
C CYS A 447 1.57 31.39 19.72
N ILE A 448 1.09 31.18 18.48
CA ILE A 448 1.66 31.84 17.30
C ILE A 448 1.45 33.35 17.33
N GLN A 449 0.28 33.84 17.78
CA GLN A 449 0.02 35.26 17.95
C GLN A 449 0.92 35.89 19.02
N LYS A 450 1.14 35.19 20.15
CA LYS A 450 2.09 35.62 21.19
C LYS A 450 3.52 35.68 20.66
N ALA A 451 3.94 34.71 19.85
CA ALA A 451 5.25 34.72 19.19
C ALA A 451 5.39 35.93 18.24
N ARG A 452 4.34 36.23 17.47
CA ARG A 452 4.33 37.34 16.49
C ARG A 452 4.56 38.72 17.12
N ILE A 453 4.02 38.98 18.31
CA ILE A 453 4.17 40.27 19.02
C ILE A 453 5.50 40.39 19.77
N TYR A 454 6.42 39.45 19.59
CA TYR A 454 7.72 39.46 20.26
C TYR A 454 8.60 40.63 19.78
N LYS A 455 9.10 41.41 20.74
CA LYS A 455 9.88 42.64 20.49
C LYS A 455 11.27 42.26 19.94
N ASN A 456 11.68 42.89 18.83
CA ASN A 456 12.92 42.62 18.04
C ASN A 456 12.85 41.46 17.03
N SER A 457 11.65 41.04 16.62
CA SER A 457 11.49 40.02 15.57
C SER A 457 11.84 40.56 14.17
N SER A 458 12.52 39.76 13.34
CA SER A 458 12.78 40.09 11.94
C SER A 458 11.50 40.03 11.10
N LYS A 459 11.50 40.69 9.93
CA LYS A 459 10.39 40.56 8.97
C LYS A 459 10.14 39.10 8.57
N ASP A 460 11.20 38.32 8.39
CA ASP A 460 11.13 36.90 8.05
C ASP A 460 10.47 36.07 9.15
N PHE A 461 10.73 36.40 10.42
CA PHE A 461 10.12 35.74 11.57
C PHE A 461 8.61 36.03 11.64
N ILE A 462 8.21 37.30 11.46
CA ILE A 462 6.79 37.67 11.43
C ILE A 462 6.08 36.96 10.27
N GLN A 463 6.70 36.91 9.09
CA GLN A 463 6.19 36.20 7.93
C GLN A 463 6.03 34.69 8.19
N GLN A 464 6.94 34.09 8.98
CA GLN A 464 6.82 32.70 9.43
C GLN A 464 5.57 32.50 10.30
N CYS A 465 5.38 33.37 11.30
CA CYS A 465 4.23 33.33 12.18
C CYS A 465 2.93 33.49 11.40
N ASP A 466 2.88 34.42 10.44
CA ASP A 466 1.69 34.65 9.60
C ASP A 466 1.38 33.43 8.72
N SER A 467 2.41 32.81 8.12
CA SER A 467 2.25 31.60 7.30
C SER A 467 1.79 30.40 8.13
N LEU A 468 2.35 30.23 9.33
CA LEU A 468 1.98 29.16 10.25
C LEU A 468 0.57 29.37 10.82
N TYR A 469 0.21 30.60 11.14
CA TYR A 469 -1.13 30.95 11.61
C TYR A 469 -2.19 30.60 10.56
N GLU A 470 -2.00 31.03 9.31
CA GLU A 470 -2.93 30.70 8.21
C GLU A 470 -3.01 29.20 7.94
N TYR A 471 -1.89 28.48 8.06
CA TYR A 471 -1.88 27.02 7.95
C TYR A 471 -2.69 26.35 9.07
N ILE A 472 -2.52 26.80 10.32
CA ILE A 472 -3.26 26.27 11.48
C ILE A 472 -4.75 26.64 11.39
N GLU A 473 -5.09 27.85 10.96
CA GLU A 473 -6.49 28.25 10.73
C GLU A 473 -7.15 27.34 9.68
N GLY A 474 -6.45 27.03 8.57
CA GLY A 474 -6.96 26.08 7.58
C GLY A 474 -7.18 24.67 8.14
N LEU A 475 -6.35 24.22 9.09
CA LEU A 475 -6.55 22.95 9.79
C LEU A 475 -7.73 22.98 10.78
N ASP A 476 -7.90 24.10 11.47
CA ASP A 476 -9.02 24.35 12.39
C ASP A 476 -10.34 24.34 11.63
N ASP A 477 -10.40 25.06 10.52
CA ASP A 477 -11.57 25.14 9.65
C ASP A 477 -11.96 23.79 9.07
N LEU A 478 -10.96 23.00 8.63
CA LEU A 478 -11.15 21.62 8.20
C LEU A 478 -11.75 20.72 9.28
N THR A 479 -11.57 21.06 10.55
CA THR A 479 -11.91 20.18 11.66
C THR A 479 -13.21 20.59 12.36
N ASN A 480 -13.42 21.90 12.50
CA ASN A 480 -14.45 22.47 13.36
C ASN A 480 -15.50 23.29 12.62
N LYS A 481 -15.24 23.74 11.38
CA LYS A 481 -16.24 24.50 10.60
C LYS A 481 -16.95 23.59 9.59
N PRO A 482 -18.28 23.71 9.42
CA PRO A 482 -18.98 23.04 8.32
C PRO A 482 -18.42 23.50 6.98
N ILE A 483 -17.94 22.58 6.15
CA ILE A 483 -17.40 22.93 4.85
C ILE A 483 -18.56 23.14 3.88
N GLN A 484 -18.86 24.40 3.55
CA GLN A 484 -19.91 24.72 2.58
C GLN A 484 -19.49 24.35 1.15
N THR A 485 -18.22 24.56 0.81
CA THR A 485 -17.64 24.18 -0.49
C THR A 485 -16.19 23.70 -0.33
N PRO A 486 -15.77 22.69 -1.12
CA PRO A 486 -14.37 22.24 -1.18
C PRO A 486 -13.37 23.38 -1.44
N GLU A 487 -13.76 24.39 -2.21
CA GLU A 487 -12.94 25.53 -2.60
C GLU A 487 -12.61 26.44 -1.41
N ALA A 488 -13.58 26.66 -0.51
CA ALA A 488 -13.39 27.53 0.66
C ALA A 488 -12.28 27.03 1.58
N LEU A 489 -12.14 25.70 1.72
CA LEU A 489 -11.08 25.09 2.52
C LEU A 489 -9.69 25.30 1.90
N ILE A 490 -9.59 25.14 0.58
CA ILE A 490 -8.33 25.22 -0.16
C ILE A 490 -7.74 26.64 -0.10
N GLU A 491 -8.58 27.67 0.01
CA GLU A 491 -8.13 29.07 0.02
C GLU A 491 -7.13 29.38 1.15
N HIS A 492 -7.27 28.81 2.34
CA HIS A 492 -6.28 28.98 3.42
C HIS A 492 -4.90 28.46 3.00
N PHE A 493 -4.84 27.25 2.45
CA PHE A 493 -3.58 26.66 2.00
C PHE A 493 -3.00 27.39 0.78
N LYS A 494 -3.85 27.92 -0.12
CA LYS A 494 -3.41 28.77 -1.22
C LYS A 494 -2.82 30.08 -0.72
N LYS A 495 -3.42 30.74 0.28
CA LYS A 495 -2.86 31.97 0.87
C LYS A 495 -1.43 31.75 1.32
N VAL A 496 -1.17 30.66 2.04
CA VAL A 496 0.19 30.27 2.45
C VAL A 496 1.12 30.12 1.24
N CYS A 497 0.66 29.52 0.14
CA CYS A 497 1.46 29.41 -1.08
C CYS A 497 1.79 30.77 -1.73
N HIS A 498 0.94 31.80 -1.58
CA HIS A 498 1.15 33.15 -2.12
C HIS A 498 2.05 34.02 -1.25
N LEU A 499 2.27 33.66 0.03
CA LEU A 499 3.17 34.38 0.93
C LEU A 499 4.66 34.28 0.54
N GLY A 500 4.99 33.54 -0.54
CA GLY A 500 6.26 33.66 -1.26
C GLY A 500 7.48 32.99 -0.62
N ARG A 501 7.39 32.57 0.65
CA ARG A 501 8.46 31.82 1.32
C ARG A 501 8.39 30.34 0.93
N LYS A 502 9.41 29.83 0.24
CA LYS A 502 9.54 28.40 -0.09
C LYS A 502 10.17 27.64 1.07
N ASP A 503 9.41 27.49 2.16
CA ASP A 503 9.79 26.71 3.34
C ASP A 503 8.97 25.43 3.49
N ASP A 504 9.16 24.72 4.60
CA ASP A 504 8.44 23.48 4.89
C ASP A 504 6.92 23.68 4.97
N ILE A 505 6.45 24.83 5.45
CA ILE A 505 5.02 25.15 5.59
C ILE A 505 4.40 25.35 4.20
N TRP A 506 5.11 26.02 3.30
CA TRP A 506 4.73 26.14 1.90
C TRP A 506 4.59 24.78 1.22
N LEU A 507 5.55 23.88 1.43
CA LEU A 507 5.50 22.53 0.89
C LEU A 507 4.33 21.72 1.49
N LYS A 508 4.13 21.79 2.82
CA LYS A 508 3.00 21.18 3.52
C LYS A 508 1.66 21.67 2.97
N SER A 509 1.54 22.96 2.66
CA SER A 509 0.33 23.55 2.08
C SER A 509 0.05 23.03 0.67
N LYS A 510 1.06 22.97 -0.21
CA LYS A 510 0.89 22.36 -1.54
C LYS A 510 0.45 20.90 -1.47
N ILE A 511 1.08 20.13 -0.59
CA ILE A 511 0.73 18.71 -0.37
C ILE A 511 -0.70 18.58 0.15
N MET A 512 -1.15 19.49 1.03
CA MET A 512 -2.53 19.50 1.53
C MET A 512 -3.54 19.71 0.40
N ILE A 513 -3.30 20.70 -0.47
CA ILE A 513 -4.17 20.99 -1.62
C ILE A 513 -4.22 19.79 -2.58
N LYS A 514 -3.05 19.21 -2.88
CA LYS A 514 -2.93 18.01 -3.71
C LYS A 514 -3.74 16.84 -3.13
N ARG A 515 -3.56 16.53 -1.84
CA ARG A 515 -4.29 15.46 -1.13
C ARG A 515 -5.81 15.70 -1.14
N PHE A 516 -6.23 16.94 -1.00
CA PHE A 516 -7.64 17.28 -1.01
C PHE A 516 -8.28 17.03 -2.38
N PHE A 517 -7.65 17.46 -3.47
CA PHE A 517 -8.11 17.13 -4.82
C PHE A 517 -8.06 15.63 -5.11
N GLU A 518 -7.06 14.91 -4.62
CA GLU A 518 -7.01 13.45 -4.69
C GLU A 518 -8.22 12.79 -4.02
N TYR A 519 -8.52 13.20 -2.79
CA TYR A 519 -9.65 12.68 -2.02
C TYR A 519 -10.99 12.94 -2.71
N ILE A 520 -11.23 14.17 -3.19
CA ILE A 520 -12.47 14.50 -3.92
C ILE A 520 -12.54 13.72 -5.24
N GLY A 521 -11.42 13.58 -5.95
CA GLY A 521 -11.35 12.77 -7.16
C GLY A 521 -11.68 11.29 -6.89
N ASP A 522 -11.17 10.72 -5.80
CA ASP A 522 -11.46 9.33 -5.39
C ASP A 522 -12.94 9.14 -5.03
N LYS A 523 -13.54 10.12 -4.36
CA LYS A 523 -14.98 10.13 -4.07
C LYS A 523 -15.80 10.13 -5.36
N TYR A 524 -15.52 11.04 -6.28
CA TYR A 524 -16.20 11.10 -7.58
C TYR A 524 -15.98 9.82 -8.39
N TYR A 525 -14.79 9.23 -8.35
CA TYR A 525 -14.50 7.97 -9.03
C TYR A 525 -15.39 6.82 -8.50
N HIS A 526 -15.55 6.73 -7.17
CA HIS A 526 -16.44 5.75 -6.54
C HIS A 526 -17.91 5.97 -6.87
N ASP A 527 -18.34 7.23 -6.87
CA ASP A 527 -19.70 7.63 -7.25
C ASP A 527 -19.94 7.52 -8.78
N ARG A 528 -18.95 7.01 -9.53
CA ARG A 528 -18.96 6.83 -10.99
C ARG A 528 -19.09 8.14 -11.77
N GLN A 529 -18.74 9.27 -11.16
CA GLN A 529 -18.68 10.61 -11.75
C GLN A 529 -17.29 10.85 -12.34
N TYR A 530 -16.99 10.15 -13.42
CA TYR A 530 -15.64 10.06 -13.96
C TYR A 530 -15.05 11.37 -14.50
N ASP A 531 -15.87 12.23 -15.11
CA ASP A 531 -15.41 13.53 -15.61
C ASP A 531 -15.00 14.48 -14.47
N ALA A 532 -15.78 14.51 -13.39
CA ALA A 532 -15.45 15.27 -12.19
C ALA A 532 -14.19 14.72 -11.51
N ALA A 533 -14.05 13.39 -11.44
CA ALA A 533 -12.85 12.74 -10.92
C ALA A 533 -11.59 13.13 -11.73
N LEU A 534 -11.69 13.13 -13.07
CA LEU A 534 -10.61 13.56 -13.95
C LEU A 534 -10.19 15.01 -13.69
N GLU A 535 -11.15 15.94 -13.57
CA GLU A 535 -10.86 17.34 -13.28
C GLU A 535 -10.08 17.48 -11.96
N CYS A 536 -10.51 16.78 -10.92
CA CYS A 536 -9.83 16.76 -9.62
C CYS A 536 -8.41 16.19 -9.72
N TYR A 537 -8.22 15.04 -10.38
CA TYR A 537 -6.89 14.46 -10.55
C TYR A 537 -5.96 15.35 -11.38
N SER A 538 -6.46 16.03 -12.40
CA SER A 538 -5.71 17.03 -13.16
C SER A 538 -5.27 18.21 -12.29
N LYS A 539 -6.15 18.71 -11.41
CA LYS A 539 -5.77 19.74 -10.42
C LYS A 539 -4.71 19.22 -9.45
N ALA A 540 -4.83 17.98 -8.97
CA ALA A 540 -3.81 17.37 -8.09
C ALA A 540 -2.43 17.25 -8.78
N LEU A 541 -2.41 16.85 -10.05
CA LEU A 541 -1.19 16.77 -10.87
C LEU A 541 -0.49 18.12 -11.01
N HIS A 542 -1.23 19.22 -11.13
CA HIS A 542 -0.65 20.57 -11.19
C HIS A 542 0.18 20.93 -9.93
N TYR A 543 -0.23 20.44 -8.76
CA TYR A 543 0.49 20.71 -7.50
C TYR A 543 1.68 19.77 -7.29
N SER A 544 1.53 18.48 -7.64
CA SER A 544 2.59 17.48 -7.53
C SER A 544 2.38 16.34 -8.53
N PRO A 545 3.05 16.36 -9.69
CA PRO A 545 3.01 15.26 -10.66
C PRO A 545 3.57 13.98 -10.05
N GLN A 546 2.80 12.89 -10.12
CA GLN A 546 3.19 11.59 -9.58
C GLN A 546 2.60 10.47 -10.44
N LEU A 547 3.35 9.37 -10.63
CA LEU A 547 2.92 8.25 -11.48
C LEU A 547 1.59 7.63 -11.02
N ASN A 548 1.34 7.56 -9.71
CA ASN A 548 0.08 7.06 -9.15
C ASN A 548 -1.14 7.90 -9.60
N LEU A 549 -1.01 9.23 -9.62
CA LEU A 549 -2.04 10.15 -10.12
C LEU A 549 -2.29 9.97 -11.62
N TYR A 550 -1.22 9.87 -12.43
CA TYR A 550 -1.37 9.56 -13.85
C TYR A 550 -2.06 8.22 -14.07
N ARG A 551 -1.77 7.20 -13.23
CA ARG A 551 -2.48 5.92 -13.29
C ARG A 551 -3.97 6.07 -12.97
N LYS A 552 -4.37 6.93 -12.02
CA LYS A 552 -5.78 7.22 -11.74
C LYS A 552 -6.47 7.85 -12.95
N VAL A 553 -5.86 8.88 -13.55
CA VAL A 553 -6.34 9.52 -14.79
C VAL A 553 -6.50 8.51 -15.93
N ASN A 554 -5.46 7.71 -16.19
CA ASN A 554 -5.47 6.72 -17.26
C ASN A 554 -6.47 5.58 -17.00
N SER A 555 -6.76 5.26 -15.73
CA SER A 555 -7.78 4.27 -15.37
C SER A 555 -9.16 4.71 -15.83
N ILE A 556 -9.45 6.01 -15.72
CA ILE A 556 -10.71 6.57 -16.18
C ILE A 556 -10.73 6.65 -17.70
N GLN A 557 -9.69 7.23 -18.31
CA GLN A 557 -9.63 7.41 -19.77
C GLN A 557 -9.68 6.09 -20.56
N MET A 558 -9.22 5.00 -19.97
CA MET A 558 -9.20 3.66 -20.58
C MET A 558 -10.22 2.70 -19.95
N LYS A 559 -11.15 3.19 -19.14
CA LYS A 559 -12.05 2.35 -18.35
C LYS A 559 -12.80 1.34 -19.21
N ASP A 560 -13.48 1.81 -20.25
CA ASP A 560 -14.37 0.97 -21.07
C ASP A 560 -13.60 -0.11 -21.83
N ILE A 561 -12.44 0.24 -22.40
CA ILE A 561 -11.59 -0.72 -23.10
C ILE A 561 -10.92 -1.73 -22.15
N LEU A 562 -10.60 -1.33 -20.92
CA LEU A 562 -10.09 -2.24 -19.90
C LEU A 562 -11.18 -3.22 -19.47
N GLU A 563 -12.39 -2.73 -19.24
CA GLU A 563 -13.55 -3.54 -18.92
C GLU A 563 -13.87 -4.54 -20.03
N GLU A 564 -13.86 -4.11 -21.30
CA GLU A 564 -14.04 -4.99 -22.45
C GLU A 564 -12.97 -6.10 -22.51
N TYR A 565 -11.69 -5.74 -22.35
CA TYR A 565 -10.58 -6.71 -22.33
C TYR A 565 -10.76 -7.76 -21.21
N PHE A 566 -11.06 -7.32 -19.99
CA PHE A 566 -11.21 -8.23 -18.85
C PHE A 566 -12.46 -9.12 -19.02
N ASN A 567 -13.56 -8.58 -19.55
CA ASN A 567 -14.76 -9.37 -19.84
C ASN A 567 -14.53 -10.46 -20.90
N LEU A 568 -13.80 -10.13 -21.98
CA LEU A 568 -13.48 -11.10 -23.05
C LEU A 568 -12.51 -12.17 -22.57
N THR A 569 -11.49 -11.79 -21.80
CA THR A 569 -10.56 -12.76 -21.20
C THR A 569 -11.30 -13.67 -20.21
N ASP A 570 -12.12 -13.13 -19.31
CA ASP A 570 -12.93 -13.90 -18.37
C ASP A 570 -13.89 -14.87 -19.07
N LYS A 571 -14.49 -14.47 -20.20
CA LYS A 571 -15.31 -15.36 -21.03
C LYS A 571 -14.51 -16.56 -21.53
N ILE A 572 -13.34 -16.33 -22.11
CA ILE A 572 -12.47 -17.40 -22.63
C ILE A 572 -11.98 -18.32 -21.51
N TYR A 573 -11.67 -17.78 -20.33
CA TYR A 573 -11.30 -18.61 -19.18
C TYR A 573 -12.47 -19.48 -18.72
N ARG A 574 -13.69 -18.94 -18.68
CA ARG A 574 -14.89 -19.72 -18.33
C ARG A 574 -15.17 -20.83 -19.34
N GLU A 575 -15.08 -20.53 -20.64
CA GLU A 575 -15.24 -21.52 -21.72
C GLU A 575 -14.19 -22.63 -21.66
N ASN A 576 -12.96 -22.31 -21.26
CA ASN A 576 -11.88 -23.27 -21.06
C ASN A 576 -11.84 -23.91 -19.66
N HIS A 577 -12.90 -23.77 -18.86
CA HIS A 577 -12.99 -24.28 -17.48
C HIS A 577 -11.81 -23.87 -16.59
N TYR A 578 -11.26 -22.67 -16.80
CA TYR A 578 -10.12 -22.11 -16.09
C TYR A 578 -8.79 -22.88 -16.28
N LYS A 579 -8.66 -23.71 -17.31
CA LYS A 579 -7.37 -24.35 -17.66
C LYS A 579 -6.45 -23.36 -18.37
N GLU A 580 -5.16 -23.36 -18.04
CA GLU A 580 -4.17 -22.54 -18.72
C GLU A 580 -3.56 -23.29 -19.91
N SER A 581 -3.76 -22.76 -21.13
CA SER A 581 -3.10 -23.27 -22.33
C SER A 581 -1.71 -22.64 -22.52
N GLY A 582 -0.77 -23.35 -23.16
CA GLY A 582 0.54 -22.79 -23.50
C GLY A 582 0.50 -21.48 -24.32
N ASP A 583 -0.57 -21.27 -25.09
CA ASP A 583 -0.75 -20.08 -25.94
C ASP A 583 -1.53 -18.92 -25.27
N LEU A 584 -1.81 -19.01 -23.97
CA LEU A 584 -2.72 -18.08 -23.28
C LEU A 584 -2.21 -16.63 -23.27
N GLU A 585 -0.90 -16.43 -23.15
CA GLU A 585 -0.30 -15.09 -23.25
C GLU A 585 -0.44 -14.49 -24.64
N LYS A 586 -0.34 -15.34 -25.68
CA LYS A 586 -0.58 -14.94 -27.08
C LYS A 586 -2.04 -14.54 -27.26
N TYR A 587 -2.98 -15.29 -26.71
CA TYR A 587 -4.41 -14.93 -26.76
C TYR A 587 -4.71 -13.63 -26.02
N LYS A 588 -4.13 -13.43 -24.82
CA LYS A 588 -4.23 -12.15 -24.09
C LYS A 588 -3.72 -10.98 -24.94
N LEU A 589 -2.56 -11.13 -25.58
CA LEU A 589 -2.05 -10.13 -26.52
C LEU A 589 -3.02 -9.87 -27.68
N GLY A 590 -3.55 -10.93 -28.30
CA GLY A 590 -4.50 -10.80 -29.42
C GLY A 590 -5.78 -10.06 -29.03
N ILE A 591 -6.36 -10.36 -27.86
CA ILE A 591 -7.53 -9.65 -27.33
C ILE A 591 -7.18 -8.20 -27.04
N ALA A 592 -6.03 -7.93 -26.40
CA ALA A 592 -5.60 -6.57 -26.10
C ALA A 592 -5.44 -5.73 -27.37
N LEU A 593 -4.77 -6.26 -28.40
CA LEU A 593 -4.60 -5.58 -29.69
C LEU A 593 -5.95 -5.31 -30.35
N LYS A 594 -6.83 -6.33 -30.41
CA LYS A 594 -8.16 -6.20 -30.98
C LYS A 594 -8.97 -5.11 -30.28
N VAL A 595 -9.10 -5.19 -28.96
CA VAL A 595 -9.90 -4.26 -28.14
C VAL A 595 -9.35 -2.83 -28.27
N PHE A 596 -8.03 -2.66 -28.18
CA PHE A 596 -7.41 -1.34 -28.27
C PHE A 596 -7.63 -0.70 -29.65
N TYR A 597 -7.32 -1.41 -30.73
CA TYR A 597 -7.39 -0.86 -32.08
C TYR A 597 -8.81 -0.74 -32.65
N GLN A 598 -9.79 -1.47 -32.09
CA GLN A 598 -11.21 -1.25 -32.42
C GLN A 598 -11.77 0.03 -31.76
N ASN A 599 -11.18 0.47 -30.64
CA ASN A 599 -11.68 1.57 -29.84
C ASN A 599 -10.76 2.81 -29.83
N GLU A 600 -9.64 2.80 -30.57
CA GLU A 600 -8.61 3.85 -30.49
C GLU A 600 -9.15 5.27 -30.75
N GLY A 601 -10.14 5.42 -31.63
CA GLY A 601 -10.77 6.71 -31.94
C GLY A 601 -11.60 7.27 -30.79
N HIS A 602 -11.93 6.45 -29.79
CA HIS A 602 -12.65 6.83 -28.58
C HIS A 602 -11.73 7.11 -27.39
N ILE A 603 -10.43 6.83 -27.50
CA ILE A 603 -9.46 7.06 -26.43
C ILE A 603 -9.13 8.56 -26.37
N LYS A 604 -9.80 9.29 -25.48
CA LYS A 604 -9.49 10.69 -25.14
C LYS A 604 -8.26 10.79 -24.23
N SER A 605 -7.12 10.27 -24.66
CA SER A 605 -5.88 10.29 -23.86
C SER A 605 -4.91 11.35 -24.34
N SER A 606 -4.42 12.18 -23.41
CA SER A 606 -3.32 13.12 -23.65
C SER A 606 -1.94 12.46 -23.53
N CYS A 607 -1.88 11.13 -23.34
CA CYS A 607 -0.64 10.41 -23.14
C CYS A 607 0.16 10.21 -24.42
N ARG A 608 1.48 10.13 -24.28
CA ARG A 608 2.42 9.91 -25.38
C ARG A 608 2.26 8.54 -26.04
N GLN A 609 2.05 7.48 -25.26
CA GLN A 609 1.94 6.10 -25.76
C GLN A 609 0.76 5.35 -25.09
N PRO A 610 -0.50 5.63 -25.51
CA PRO A 610 -1.69 5.01 -24.92
C PRO A 610 -1.68 3.47 -25.00
N TRP A 611 -1.17 2.90 -26.11
CA TRP A 611 -1.02 1.45 -26.26
C TRP A 611 -0.14 0.83 -25.17
N LEU A 612 1.02 1.42 -24.87
CA LEU A 612 1.94 0.87 -23.86
C LEU A 612 1.39 0.98 -22.44
N ILE A 613 0.55 1.98 -22.17
CA ILE A 613 -0.20 2.09 -20.91
C ILE A 613 -1.22 0.95 -20.82
N PHE A 614 -2.02 0.74 -21.87
CA PHE A 614 -3.01 -0.33 -21.93
C PHE A 614 -2.35 -1.72 -21.83
N PHE A 615 -1.28 -1.96 -22.57
CA PHE A 615 -0.49 -3.20 -22.58
C PHE A 615 0.06 -3.57 -21.20
N ARG A 616 0.60 -2.58 -20.46
CA ARG A 616 1.06 -2.78 -19.06
C ARG A 616 -0.05 -3.22 -18.11
N ARG A 617 -1.27 -2.72 -18.34
CA ARG A 617 -2.44 -2.98 -17.49
C ARG A 617 -3.19 -4.24 -17.86
N THR A 618 -2.91 -4.81 -19.03
CA THR A 618 -3.64 -5.95 -19.59
C THR A 618 -2.75 -7.17 -19.74
N VAL A 619 -1.89 -7.20 -20.75
CA VAL A 619 -1.04 -8.35 -21.09
C VAL A 619 0.06 -8.57 -20.05
N LEU A 620 0.68 -7.48 -19.58
CA LEU A 620 1.70 -7.55 -18.53
C LEU A 620 1.13 -7.47 -17.11
N HIS A 621 -0.19 -7.51 -16.95
CA HIS A 621 -0.83 -7.51 -15.63
C HIS A 621 -0.32 -8.68 -14.78
N GLY A 622 -0.03 -8.44 -13.50
CA GLY A 622 0.52 -9.45 -12.58
C GLY A 622 2.00 -9.85 -12.83
N LYS A 623 2.67 -9.36 -13.88
CA LYS A 623 4.10 -9.63 -14.11
C LYS A 623 5.01 -8.78 -13.20
N ARG A 624 6.18 -9.34 -12.84
CA ARG A 624 7.24 -8.65 -12.07
C ARG A 624 7.73 -7.38 -12.79
N PRO A 625 8.11 -6.32 -12.07
CA PRO A 625 8.59 -5.09 -12.72
C PRO A 625 9.84 -5.26 -13.56
N SER A 626 10.82 -6.07 -13.15
CA SER A 626 12.00 -6.38 -13.98
C SER A 626 11.60 -6.93 -15.36
N TYR A 627 10.68 -7.89 -15.38
CA TYR A 627 10.14 -8.47 -16.61
C TYR A 627 9.44 -7.41 -17.46
N LYS A 628 8.58 -6.58 -16.85
CA LYS A 628 7.90 -5.47 -17.54
C LYS A 628 8.91 -4.50 -18.16
N LEU A 629 9.93 -4.12 -17.40
CA LEU A 629 10.96 -3.17 -17.80
C LEU A 629 11.73 -3.69 -19.02
N VAL A 630 12.21 -4.94 -18.97
CA VAL A 630 12.94 -5.57 -20.09
C VAL A 630 12.09 -5.61 -21.36
N ILE A 631 10.80 -5.98 -21.25
CA ILE A 631 9.88 -5.97 -22.39
C ILE A 631 9.73 -4.54 -22.94
N LEU A 632 9.48 -3.55 -22.09
CA LEU A 632 9.26 -2.16 -22.52
C LEU A 632 10.49 -1.54 -23.17
N ILE A 633 11.70 -1.81 -22.67
CA ILE A 633 12.95 -1.36 -23.30
C ILE A 633 13.12 -2.00 -24.68
N ARG A 634 12.82 -3.29 -24.81
CA ARG A 634 12.84 -3.97 -26.12
C ARG A 634 11.85 -3.36 -27.10
N LEU A 635 10.64 -3.05 -26.65
CA LEU A 635 9.63 -2.35 -27.45
C LEU A 635 10.07 -0.95 -27.85
N LEU A 636 10.69 -0.18 -26.94
CA LEU A 636 11.25 1.13 -27.25
C LEU A 636 12.36 1.04 -28.32
N ARG A 637 13.26 0.06 -28.22
CA ARG A 637 14.31 -0.18 -29.22
C ARG A 637 13.71 -0.59 -30.56
N LEU A 638 12.70 -1.46 -30.57
CA LEU A 638 11.97 -1.86 -31.77
C LEU A 638 11.32 -0.64 -32.43
N TYR A 639 10.59 0.17 -31.66
CA TYR A 639 9.97 1.41 -32.12
C TYR A 639 10.98 2.36 -32.78
N LYS A 640 12.11 2.60 -32.11
CA LYS A 640 13.16 3.49 -32.63
C LYS A 640 13.78 2.90 -33.90
N LYS A 641 14.10 1.60 -33.94
CA LYS A 641 14.65 0.95 -35.15
C LYS A 641 13.69 1.02 -36.33
N LEU A 642 12.41 0.70 -36.13
CA LEU A 642 11.41 0.76 -37.20
C LEU A 642 11.30 2.16 -37.84
N ASN A 643 11.52 3.22 -37.05
CA ASN A 643 11.37 4.60 -37.51
C ASN A 643 12.66 5.28 -38.01
N THR A 644 13.84 4.82 -37.56
CA THR A 644 15.11 5.53 -37.80
C THR A 644 16.10 4.75 -38.67
N ALA A 645 15.96 3.42 -38.75
CA ALA A 645 16.91 2.57 -39.48
C ALA A 645 16.51 2.37 -40.94
N GLY A 646 17.49 2.10 -41.80
CA GLY A 646 17.28 1.66 -43.18
C GLY A 646 16.69 0.25 -43.26
N ASP A 647 16.13 -0.13 -44.42
CA ASP A 647 15.39 -1.38 -44.58
C ASP A 647 16.27 -2.64 -44.35
N ASP A 648 17.54 -2.62 -44.79
CA ASP A 648 18.50 -3.71 -44.56
C ASP A 648 18.83 -3.88 -43.06
N GLU A 649 18.99 -2.76 -42.35
CA GLU A 649 19.28 -2.77 -40.93
C GLU A 649 18.08 -3.27 -40.11
N ILE A 650 16.85 -2.88 -40.50
CA ILE A 650 15.62 -3.41 -39.91
C ILE A 650 15.53 -4.92 -40.14
N SER A 651 15.78 -5.39 -41.36
CA SER A 651 15.71 -6.80 -41.71
C SER A 651 16.67 -7.64 -40.86
N LEU A 652 17.93 -7.20 -40.74
CA LEU A 652 18.93 -7.86 -39.92
C LEU A 652 18.52 -7.87 -38.44
N PHE A 653 18.02 -6.74 -37.94
CA PHE A 653 17.56 -6.59 -36.55
C PHE A 653 16.38 -7.52 -36.23
N LEU A 654 15.33 -7.53 -37.05
CA LEU A 654 14.14 -8.36 -36.85
C LEU A 654 14.47 -9.87 -36.94
N LYS A 655 15.35 -10.26 -37.86
CA LYS A 655 15.80 -11.65 -37.97
C LYS A 655 16.62 -12.11 -36.76
N LYS A 656 17.55 -11.26 -36.29
CA LYS A 656 18.47 -11.61 -35.20
C LYS A 656 17.78 -11.58 -33.83
N GLU A 657 17.04 -10.51 -33.53
CA GLU A 657 16.52 -10.26 -32.18
C GLU A 657 15.14 -10.88 -31.96
N PHE A 658 14.32 -11.00 -33.01
CA PHE A 658 12.93 -11.46 -32.93
C PHE A 658 12.66 -12.77 -33.69
N LYS A 659 13.68 -13.31 -34.39
CA LYS A 659 13.57 -14.55 -35.19
C LYS A 659 12.43 -14.50 -36.21
N MET A 660 12.20 -13.33 -36.81
CA MET A 660 11.18 -13.12 -37.84
C MET A 660 11.58 -13.81 -39.15
N THR A 661 10.58 -14.31 -39.88
CA THR A 661 10.75 -14.87 -41.24
C THR A 661 10.90 -13.76 -42.28
N GLY A 662 11.43 -14.09 -43.46
CA GLY A 662 11.58 -13.13 -44.57
C GLY A 662 10.24 -12.50 -44.97
N ASP A 663 9.22 -13.33 -45.13
CA ASP A 663 7.86 -12.88 -45.50
C ASP A 663 7.28 -11.89 -44.48
N GLU A 664 7.39 -12.20 -43.18
CA GLU A 664 6.92 -11.29 -42.12
C GLU A 664 7.67 -9.95 -42.12
N ILE A 665 8.98 -9.97 -42.39
CA ILE A 665 9.81 -8.76 -42.50
C ILE A 665 9.36 -7.91 -43.69
N ASP A 666 9.10 -8.54 -44.84
CA ASP A 666 8.66 -7.85 -46.06
C ASP A 666 7.33 -7.14 -45.86
N HIS A 667 6.40 -7.75 -45.11
CA HIS A 667 5.15 -7.11 -44.72
C HIS A 667 5.37 -5.85 -43.86
N ILE A 668 6.26 -5.92 -42.88
CA ILE A 668 6.61 -4.78 -42.01
C ILE A 668 7.25 -3.64 -42.80
N LEU A 669 8.21 -3.96 -43.68
CA LEU A 669 8.89 -2.97 -44.52
C LEU A 669 7.93 -2.30 -45.51
N ARG A 670 7.01 -3.08 -46.09
CA ARG A 670 5.96 -2.54 -46.97
C ARG A 670 5.08 -1.53 -46.23
N TYR A 671 4.60 -1.91 -45.04
CA TYR A 671 3.80 -1.00 -44.21
C TYR A 671 4.57 0.28 -43.87
N LYS A 672 5.85 0.16 -43.49
CA LYS A 672 6.74 1.31 -43.23
C LYS A 672 6.84 2.25 -44.44
N ARG A 673 7.03 1.71 -45.64
CA ARG A 673 7.12 2.50 -46.89
C ARG A 673 5.81 3.22 -47.20
N GLU A 674 4.68 2.57 -46.97
CA GLU A 674 3.35 3.15 -47.20
C GLU A 674 3.01 4.27 -46.19
N HIS A 675 3.33 4.08 -44.92
CA HIS A 675 2.90 4.96 -43.82
C HIS A 675 3.99 5.93 -43.35
N LYS A 676 5.21 5.84 -43.90
CA LYS A 676 6.43 6.60 -43.60
C LYS A 676 7.00 6.42 -42.19
N ARG A 677 6.16 6.22 -41.17
CA ARG A 677 6.55 6.01 -39.78
C ARG A 677 5.52 5.20 -39.01
N PHE A 678 5.95 4.55 -37.95
CA PHE A 678 5.10 3.99 -36.91
C PHE A 678 4.93 5.01 -35.78
N HIS A 679 3.71 5.25 -35.30
CA HIS A 679 3.45 6.13 -34.14
C HIS A 679 3.54 5.38 -32.81
N SER A 680 3.36 4.07 -32.84
CA SER A 680 3.55 3.17 -31.71
C SER A 680 3.95 1.78 -32.19
N VAL A 681 4.66 1.00 -31.36
CA VAL A 681 4.90 -0.42 -31.67
C VAL A 681 3.62 -1.21 -31.87
N GLY A 682 2.51 -0.82 -31.23
CA GLY A 682 1.24 -1.53 -31.38
C GLY A 682 0.70 -1.51 -32.82
N GLU A 683 1.09 -0.52 -33.64
CA GLU A 683 0.63 -0.41 -35.04
C GLU A 683 1.10 -1.58 -35.91
N LEU A 684 2.04 -2.40 -35.42
CA LEU A 684 2.37 -3.69 -36.03
C LEU A 684 1.14 -4.58 -36.22
N TYR A 685 0.10 -4.43 -35.39
CA TYR A 685 -1.18 -5.11 -35.57
C TYR A 685 -1.89 -4.79 -36.90
N ARG A 686 -1.62 -3.63 -37.50
CA ARG A 686 -2.19 -3.20 -38.79
C ARG A 686 -1.42 -3.72 -40.00
N VAL A 687 -0.28 -4.37 -39.77
CA VAL A 687 0.54 -4.91 -40.85
C VAL A 687 -0.13 -6.17 -41.39
N ASN A 688 -0.78 -6.03 -42.56
CA ASN A 688 -1.38 -7.14 -43.27
C ASN A 688 -0.32 -8.22 -43.57
N GLY A 689 -0.56 -9.45 -43.10
CA GLY A 689 0.35 -10.59 -43.25
C GLY A 689 1.07 -11.01 -41.96
N LEU A 690 1.00 -10.22 -40.87
CA LEU A 690 1.48 -10.66 -39.57
C LEU A 690 0.42 -11.50 -38.84
N SER A 691 0.79 -12.74 -38.53
CA SER A 691 -0.02 -13.62 -37.66
C SER A 691 0.07 -13.21 -36.18
N LEU A 692 -0.82 -13.74 -35.35
CA LEU A 692 -0.72 -13.56 -33.89
C LEU A 692 0.61 -14.11 -33.33
N ASP A 693 1.19 -15.14 -33.96
CA ASP A 693 2.51 -15.66 -33.58
C ASP A 693 3.63 -14.66 -33.90
N GLY A 694 3.61 -14.06 -35.11
CA GLY A 694 4.52 -12.99 -35.49
C GLY A 694 4.40 -11.76 -34.59
N LEU A 695 3.16 -11.35 -34.27
CA LEU A 695 2.89 -10.27 -33.33
C LEU A 695 3.39 -10.61 -31.92
N SER A 696 3.20 -11.85 -31.45
CA SER A 696 3.72 -12.28 -30.15
C SER A 696 5.24 -12.24 -30.10
N LYS A 697 5.96 -12.64 -31.16
CA LYS A 697 7.41 -12.53 -31.21
C LYS A 697 7.87 -11.09 -31.02
N LEU A 698 7.21 -10.13 -31.68
CA LEU A 698 7.58 -8.71 -31.65
C LEU A 698 7.15 -7.99 -30.37
N LEU A 699 5.89 -8.20 -29.95
CA LEU A 699 5.25 -7.41 -28.90
C LEU A 699 5.32 -8.05 -27.52
N LEU A 700 5.54 -9.37 -27.45
CA LEU A 700 5.74 -10.12 -26.21
C LEU A 700 6.92 -11.10 -26.38
N PRO A 701 8.13 -10.62 -26.69
CA PRO A 701 9.28 -11.48 -26.93
C PRO A 701 9.63 -12.28 -25.67
N GLN A 702 10.14 -13.50 -25.85
CA GLN A 702 10.73 -14.24 -24.73
C GLN A 702 11.98 -13.51 -24.23
N VAL A 703 11.99 -13.22 -22.94
CA VAL A 703 13.09 -12.51 -22.28
C VAL A 703 13.53 -13.27 -21.04
N THR A 704 14.84 -13.34 -20.84
CA THR A 704 15.46 -13.77 -19.58
C THR A 704 15.76 -12.53 -18.74
N VAL A 705 15.30 -12.52 -17.49
CA VAL A 705 15.66 -11.48 -16.52
C VAL A 705 17.06 -11.82 -16.00
N GLU A 706 18.04 -10.94 -16.23
CA GLU A 706 19.43 -11.16 -15.78
C GLU A 706 19.63 -10.86 -14.28
N SER A 707 18.73 -10.12 -13.65
CA SER A 707 18.81 -9.77 -12.23
C SER A 707 18.03 -10.78 -11.37
N GLN A 708 18.73 -11.51 -10.51
CA GLN A 708 18.14 -12.10 -9.31
C GLN A 708 17.93 -10.94 -8.33
N ASN A 709 16.70 -10.73 -7.91
CA ASN A 709 16.38 -9.67 -6.96
C ASN A 709 15.67 -10.34 -5.81
N GLU A 710 16.33 -10.47 -4.66
CA GLU A 710 15.74 -11.04 -3.44
C GLU A 710 14.38 -10.42 -3.07
N LEU A 711 14.10 -9.16 -3.43
CA LEU A 711 12.79 -8.54 -3.26
C LEU A 711 11.70 -9.04 -4.25
N GLU A 712 12.09 -9.44 -5.46
CA GLU A 712 11.21 -10.15 -6.43
C GLU A 712 11.12 -11.65 -6.15
N ASP A 713 12.15 -12.21 -5.53
CA ASP A 713 12.36 -13.65 -5.34
C ASP A 713 12.03 -14.15 -3.93
N ALA A 714 11.80 -13.25 -2.97
CA ALA A 714 11.15 -13.62 -1.72
C ALA A 714 9.78 -14.22 -2.08
N ASP A 715 9.47 -15.40 -1.55
CA ASP A 715 8.19 -16.13 -1.70
C ASP A 715 7.03 -15.41 -0.98
N ILE A 716 6.95 -14.10 -1.14
CA ILE A 716 6.06 -13.21 -0.43
C ILE A 716 5.15 -12.56 -1.47
N PRO A 717 3.86 -12.94 -1.50
CA PRO A 717 2.90 -12.42 -2.45
C PRO A 717 2.67 -10.92 -2.22
N LEU A 718 2.81 -10.10 -3.26
CA LEU A 718 2.63 -8.64 -3.19
C LEU A 718 1.31 -8.20 -3.80
N SER A 719 0.65 -7.23 -3.15
CA SER A 719 -0.57 -6.61 -3.68
C SER A 719 -0.28 -5.38 -4.58
N ILE A 720 0.83 -4.68 -4.35
CA ILE A 720 1.24 -3.48 -5.13
C ILE A 720 2.45 -3.73 -6.04
N SER A 721 2.78 -2.78 -6.92
CA SER A 721 3.95 -2.93 -7.80
C SER A 721 5.24 -2.94 -6.98
N LEU A 722 6.13 -3.90 -7.25
CA LEU A 722 7.38 -4.01 -6.50
C LEU A 722 8.25 -2.75 -6.61
N VAL A 723 8.14 -1.98 -7.69
CA VAL A 723 8.80 -0.68 -7.81
C VAL A 723 8.39 0.28 -6.69
N GLU A 724 7.09 0.39 -6.39
CA GLU A 724 6.59 1.25 -5.31
C GLU A 724 6.98 0.71 -3.94
N VAL A 725 7.07 -0.62 -3.80
CA VAL A 725 7.60 -1.30 -2.62
C VAL A 725 9.06 -0.92 -2.39
N MET A 726 9.89 -1.04 -3.42
CA MET A 726 11.34 -0.84 -3.38
C MET A 726 11.68 0.62 -3.15
N GLU A 727 10.97 1.53 -3.81
CA GLU A 727 11.10 2.97 -3.61
C GLU A 727 10.91 3.38 -2.16
N LYS A 728 9.93 2.76 -1.51
CA LYS A 728 9.58 3.04 -0.12
C LYS A 728 10.52 2.33 0.86
N ARG A 729 10.87 1.05 0.63
CA ARG A 729 11.73 0.25 1.51
C ARG A 729 13.15 0.78 1.58
N TYR A 730 13.70 1.27 0.47
CA TYR A 730 15.08 1.76 0.46
C TYR A 730 15.25 3.13 1.16
N LYS A 731 14.22 4.00 1.20
CA LYS A 731 14.26 5.19 2.08
C LYS A 731 14.50 4.80 3.53
N ASN A 732 13.86 3.71 3.97
CA ASN A 732 14.01 3.18 5.32
C ASN A 732 15.40 2.54 5.48
N MET A 733 15.82 1.67 4.56
CA MET A 733 17.15 1.02 4.64
C MET A 733 18.33 2.00 4.61
N LEU A 734 18.21 3.17 3.97
CA LEU A 734 19.27 4.21 4.00
C LEU A 734 19.53 4.75 5.41
N GLU A 735 18.52 4.76 6.27
CA GLU A 735 18.66 5.18 7.67
C GLU A 735 19.25 4.05 8.53
N GLU A 736 18.87 2.80 8.22
CA GLU A 736 19.36 1.58 8.88
C GLU A 736 20.81 1.26 8.50
N LEU A 737 21.23 1.59 7.28
CA LEU A 737 22.58 1.35 6.74
C LEU A 737 23.65 2.30 7.28
N LYS A 738 23.30 3.24 8.18
CA LYS A 738 24.29 4.01 8.94
C LYS A 738 25.16 3.13 9.86
N GLU A 739 24.85 1.83 10.00
CA GLU A 739 25.57 0.88 10.88
C GLU A 739 26.31 -0.28 10.17
N GLY A 740 26.49 -0.25 8.85
CA GLY A 740 27.45 -1.12 8.14
C GLY A 740 26.90 -2.00 7.01
N HIS A 741 27.80 -2.40 6.09
CA HIS A 741 27.48 -2.98 4.78
C HIS A 741 27.16 -4.49 4.82
N ARG A 742 26.08 -4.91 4.14
CA ARG A 742 25.64 -6.31 4.01
C ARG A 742 25.39 -6.67 2.54
N LYS A 743 25.55 -7.94 2.18
CA LYS A 743 25.32 -8.47 0.82
C LYS A 743 23.90 -8.19 0.30
N GLU A 744 22.90 -8.27 1.18
CA GLU A 744 21.49 -7.93 0.93
C GLU A 744 21.32 -6.45 0.51
N ALA A 745 22.13 -5.54 1.04
CA ALA A 745 22.07 -4.12 0.71
C ALA A 745 22.46 -3.83 -0.75
N GLN A 746 23.32 -4.69 -1.33
CA GLN A 746 23.77 -4.57 -2.70
C GLN A 746 22.64 -4.87 -3.68
N GLU A 747 21.95 -6.00 -3.50
CA GLU A 747 20.84 -6.42 -4.35
C GLU A 747 19.66 -5.45 -4.24
N HIS A 748 19.36 -5.00 -3.03
CA HIS A 748 18.35 -3.97 -2.78
C HIS A 748 18.65 -2.64 -3.48
N SER A 749 19.90 -2.19 -3.44
CA SER A 749 20.31 -0.94 -4.10
C SER A 749 20.17 -1.05 -5.62
N TYR A 750 20.57 -2.19 -6.19
CA TYR A 750 20.49 -2.43 -7.64
C TYR A 750 19.04 -2.41 -8.13
N ALA A 751 18.20 -3.10 -7.38
CA ALA A 751 16.84 -3.29 -7.76
C ALA A 751 16.04 -1.96 -7.59
N MET A 752 16.39 -1.15 -6.59
CA MET A 752 15.87 0.23 -6.44
C MET A 752 16.22 1.13 -7.63
N ALA A 753 17.45 1.02 -8.14
CA ALA A 753 17.85 1.76 -9.32
C ALA A 753 17.00 1.37 -10.54
N GLU A 754 16.72 0.08 -10.73
CA GLU A 754 15.80 -0.40 -11.78
C GLU A 754 14.34 0.00 -11.54
N ALA A 755 13.92 0.11 -10.28
CA ALA A 755 12.59 0.60 -9.91
C ALA A 755 12.39 2.05 -10.38
N TYR A 756 13.34 2.93 -10.05
CA TYR A 756 13.34 4.31 -10.51
C TYR A 756 13.38 4.41 -12.03
N HIS A 757 14.18 3.58 -12.68
CA HIS A 757 14.22 3.48 -14.13
C HIS A 757 12.84 3.12 -14.71
N TYR A 758 12.17 2.09 -14.17
CA TYR A 758 10.82 1.72 -14.61
C TYR A 758 9.80 2.85 -14.42
N VAL A 759 9.86 3.58 -13.29
CA VAL A 759 9.00 4.77 -13.09
C VAL A 759 9.29 5.83 -14.14
N GLY A 760 10.57 6.12 -14.40
CA GLY A 760 10.98 7.05 -15.46
C GLY A 760 10.38 6.67 -16.82
N LEU A 761 10.51 5.40 -17.22
CA LEU A 761 9.94 4.92 -18.48
C LEU A 761 8.41 5.00 -18.50
N ALA A 762 7.74 4.69 -17.38
CA ALA A 762 6.30 4.85 -17.28
C ALA A 762 5.83 6.32 -17.36
N LEU A 763 6.62 7.24 -16.81
CA LEU A 763 6.38 8.69 -16.90
C LEU A 763 6.56 9.19 -18.35
N TYR A 764 7.52 8.62 -19.09
CA TYR A 764 7.70 8.93 -20.51
C TYR A 764 6.44 8.63 -21.32
N ASP A 765 5.84 7.47 -21.09
CA ASP A 765 4.67 7.02 -21.85
C ASP A 765 3.40 7.82 -21.56
N VAL A 766 3.31 8.45 -20.37
CA VAL A 766 2.23 9.39 -20.04
C VAL A 766 2.51 10.83 -20.48
N GLY A 767 3.76 11.14 -20.85
CA GLY A 767 4.18 12.46 -21.37
C GLY A 767 4.82 13.39 -20.34
N ASP A 768 5.26 12.90 -19.19
CA ASP A 768 5.88 13.71 -18.12
C ASP A 768 7.42 13.70 -18.23
N ASP A 769 7.97 14.55 -19.09
CA ASP A 769 9.42 14.60 -19.35
C ASP A 769 10.25 15.09 -18.15
N GLU A 770 9.70 15.96 -17.31
CA GLU A 770 10.36 16.40 -16.10
C GLU A 770 10.48 15.24 -15.11
N GLY A 771 9.38 14.52 -14.91
CA GLY A 771 9.35 13.29 -14.13
C GLY A 771 10.32 12.23 -14.64
N VAL A 772 10.40 12.01 -15.96
CA VAL A 772 11.38 11.09 -16.57
C VAL A 772 12.79 11.45 -16.15
N LYS A 773 13.20 12.71 -16.35
CA LYS A 773 14.57 13.18 -16.02
C LYS A 773 14.88 13.01 -14.53
N ILE A 774 13.94 13.37 -13.65
CA ILE A 774 14.09 13.20 -12.19
C ILE A 774 14.31 11.74 -11.82
N TYR A 775 13.52 10.82 -12.39
CA TYR A 775 13.59 9.40 -12.02
C TYR A 775 14.77 8.66 -12.66
N TYR A 776 15.16 9.00 -13.89
CA TYR A 776 16.42 8.52 -14.46
C TYR A 776 17.63 9.03 -13.68
N GLU A 777 17.63 10.28 -13.23
CA GLU A 777 18.70 10.81 -12.38
C GLU A 777 18.78 10.07 -11.04
N LYS A 778 17.63 9.80 -10.41
CA LYS A 778 17.59 8.95 -9.20
C LYS A 778 18.15 7.55 -9.45
N ALA A 779 17.85 6.93 -10.59
CA ALA A 779 18.43 5.64 -10.95
C ALA A 779 19.95 5.71 -11.13
N LEU A 780 20.45 6.73 -11.83
CA LEU A 780 21.88 6.98 -12.03
C LEU A 780 22.62 7.18 -10.71
N VAL A 781 22.10 8.04 -9.83
CA VAL A 781 22.66 8.27 -8.48
C VAL A 781 22.72 6.96 -7.70
N LYS A 782 21.70 6.10 -7.80
CA LYS A 782 21.71 4.81 -7.09
C LYS A 782 22.73 3.84 -7.65
N PHE A 783 22.89 3.74 -8.97
CA PHE A 783 23.96 2.93 -9.54
C PHE A 783 25.35 3.48 -9.18
N GLN A 784 25.51 4.79 -9.08
CA GLN A 784 26.76 5.42 -8.64
C GLN A 784 27.08 5.08 -7.17
N GLU A 785 26.09 5.15 -6.28
CA GLU A 785 26.27 4.71 -4.89
C GLU A 785 26.67 3.24 -4.77
N ILE A 786 26.19 2.36 -5.67
CA ILE A 786 26.59 0.94 -5.70
C ILE A 786 28.07 0.81 -6.04
N ILE A 787 28.58 1.62 -6.97
CA ILE A 787 30.00 1.62 -7.35
C ILE A 787 30.87 2.07 -6.17
N GLU A 788 30.40 3.06 -5.40
CA GLU A 788 31.15 3.62 -4.27
C GLU A 788 31.15 2.73 -3.02
N LYS A 789 30.07 1.96 -2.81
CA LYS A 789 29.82 1.24 -1.55
C LYS A 789 30.15 -0.25 -1.59
N PHE A 790 30.30 -0.87 -2.76
CA PHE A 790 30.48 -2.31 -2.89
C PHE A 790 31.75 -2.65 -3.69
N GLU A 791 32.23 -3.89 -3.55
CA GLU A 791 33.42 -4.41 -4.24
C GLU A 791 33.08 -5.60 -5.17
N GLY A 792 34.05 -6.04 -5.97
CA GLY A 792 33.88 -7.19 -6.86
C GLY A 792 33.18 -6.85 -8.19
N ILE A 793 32.49 -7.83 -8.78
CA ILE A 793 31.90 -7.69 -10.12
C ILE A 793 30.70 -6.73 -10.19
N THR A 794 30.07 -6.43 -9.06
CA THR A 794 28.82 -5.66 -9.01
C THR A 794 28.99 -4.19 -9.40
N PRO A 795 30.00 -3.45 -8.88
CA PRO A 795 30.35 -2.13 -9.40
C PRO A 795 30.51 -2.07 -10.93
N VAL A 796 31.11 -3.10 -11.54
CA VAL A 796 31.25 -3.17 -13.02
C VAL A 796 29.90 -3.30 -13.70
N HIS A 797 29.00 -4.13 -13.16
CA HIS A 797 27.64 -4.25 -13.66
C HIS A 797 26.84 -2.95 -13.46
N ALA A 798 26.98 -2.27 -12.32
CA ALA A 798 26.34 -0.98 -12.07
C ALA A 798 26.84 0.09 -13.05
N GLN A 799 28.14 0.17 -13.28
CA GLN A 799 28.74 1.07 -14.29
C GLN A 799 28.22 0.76 -15.70
N TYR A 800 28.07 -0.53 -16.04
CA TYR A 800 27.50 -0.93 -17.33
C TYR A 800 26.05 -0.48 -17.47
N ARG A 801 25.25 -0.59 -16.40
CA ARG A 801 23.87 -0.10 -16.37
C ARG A 801 23.77 1.42 -16.46
N ILE A 802 24.69 2.18 -15.85
CA ILE A 802 24.78 3.64 -16.08
C ILE A 802 24.93 3.94 -17.58
N GLY A 803 25.81 3.21 -18.27
CA GLY A 803 25.93 3.31 -19.73
C GLY A 803 24.62 3.01 -20.46
N ASN A 804 23.93 1.92 -20.08
CA ASN A 804 22.63 1.59 -20.67
C ASN A 804 21.56 2.67 -20.43
N LEU A 805 21.47 3.24 -19.23
CA LEU A 805 20.50 4.28 -18.90
C LEU A 805 20.72 5.54 -19.76
N TYR A 806 21.98 5.92 -20.00
CA TYR A 806 22.29 7.02 -20.91
C TYR A 806 21.93 6.69 -22.36
N GLU A 807 22.20 5.47 -22.83
CA GLU A 807 21.74 5.06 -24.16
C GLU A 807 20.21 5.08 -24.28
N GLU A 808 19.49 4.71 -23.23
CA GLU A 808 18.03 4.77 -23.18
C GLU A 808 17.54 6.21 -23.16
N LEU A 809 18.13 7.11 -22.37
CA LEU A 809 17.85 8.56 -22.43
C LEU A 809 18.10 9.13 -23.83
N ALA A 810 19.16 8.69 -24.51
CA ALA A 810 19.46 9.05 -25.89
C ALA A 810 18.36 8.56 -26.86
N LEU A 811 17.75 7.40 -26.59
CA LEU A 811 16.58 6.92 -27.34
C LEU A 811 15.33 7.74 -27.02
N LEU A 812 15.13 8.19 -25.78
CA LEU A 812 13.95 8.96 -25.38
C LEU A 812 13.96 10.39 -25.93
N TYR A 813 15.14 11.03 -25.97
CA TYR A 813 15.31 12.46 -26.27
C TYR A 813 16.28 12.71 -27.43
N ASP A 814 15.74 12.79 -28.66
CA ASP A 814 16.56 12.97 -29.87
C ASP A 814 17.35 14.30 -29.89
N LYS A 815 16.87 15.33 -29.17
CA LYS A 815 17.56 16.64 -29.06
C LYS A 815 18.86 16.58 -28.23
N ASP A 816 18.92 15.67 -27.27
CA ASP A 816 20.04 15.49 -26.35
C ASP A 816 20.85 14.22 -26.70
N LEU A 817 20.61 13.65 -27.89
CA LEU A 817 21.18 12.39 -28.37
C LEU A 817 22.71 12.36 -28.27
N GLU A 818 23.37 13.43 -28.72
CA GLU A 818 24.83 13.51 -28.72
C GLU A 818 25.40 13.54 -27.29
N ASP A 819 24.80 14.33 -26.40
CA ASP A 819 25.22 14.46 -25.01
C ASP A 819 25.06 13.12 -24.26
N TYR A 820 23.90 12.48 -24.37
CA TYR A 820 23.66 11.19 -23.73
C TYR A 820 24.52 10.07 -24.32
N ASN A 821 24.75 10.04 -25.64
CA ASN A 821 25.67 9.06 -26.23
C ASN A 821 27.12 9.27 -25.77
N LYS A 822 27.58 10.52 -25.61
CA LYS A 822 28.91 10.82 -25.04
C LYS A 822 28.99 10.33 -23.59
N LYS A 823 27.97 10.58 -22.77
CA LYS A 823 27.90 10.08 -21.38
C LYS A 823 27.87 8.55 -21.31
N ALA A 824 27.17 7.89 -22.22
CA ALA A 824 27.18 6.43 -22.34
C ALA A 824 28.57 5.89 -22.71
N ILE A 825 29.25 6.51 -23.69
CA ILE A 825 30.62 6.15 -24.07
C ILE A 825 31.57 6.32 -22.89
N ASP A 826 31.49 7.44 -22.16
CA ASP A 826 32.31 7.67 -20.96
C ASP A 826 32.07 6.56 -19.92
N ALA A 827 30.80 6.24 -19.65
CA ALA A 827 30.42 5.21 -18.69
C ALA A 827 30.98 3.83 -19.05
N TYR A 828 30.91 3.43 -20.33
CA TYR A 828 31.52 2.17 -20.79
C TYR A 828 33.05 2.23 -20.83
N THR A 829 33.64 3.37 -21.16
CA THR A 829 35.10 3.55 -21.21
C THR A 829 35.72 3.33 -19.84
N ARG A 830 35.06 3.73 -18.75
CA ARG A 830 35.48 3.44 -17.37
C ARG A 830 35.63 1.94 -17.05
N ILE A 831 34.95 1.06 -17.81
CA ILE A 831 35.08 -0.41 -17.70
C ILE A 831 36.24 -0.92 -18.56
N ILE A 832 36.45 -0.30 -19.72
CA ILE A 832 37.43 -0.74 -20.73
C ILE A 832 38.85 -0.28 -20.35
N ASP A 833 38.99 0.99 -19.97
CA ASP A 833 40.27 1.61 -19.62
C ASP A 833 40.84 0.97 -18.35
N GLU A 834 42.08 0.51 -18.42
CA GLU A 834 42.69 -0.26 -17.35
C GLU A 834 42.94 0.56 -16.09
N GLN A 835 43.36 1.81 -16.24
CA GLN A 835 43.64 2.67 -15.10
C GLN A 835 42.35 3.10 -14.40
N GLN A 836 41.32 3.50 -15.17
CA GLN A 836 40.02 3.87 -14.62
C GLN A 836 39.30 2.68 -13.99
N SER A 837 39.30 1.52 -14.66
CA SER A 837 38.69 0.30 -14.13
C SER A 837 39.36 -0.15 -12.84
N SER A 838 40.69 -0.10 -12.77
CA SER A 838 41.42 -0.50 -11.54
C SER A 838 41.17 0.48 -10.40
N LYS A 839 41.05 1.77 -10.71
CA LYS A 839 40.72 2.82 -9.72
C LYS A 839 39.29 2.69 -9.18
N LEU A 840 38.33 2.35 -10.03
CA LEU A 840 36.92 2.31 -9.66
C LEU A 840 36.49 0.96 -9.07
N PHE A 841 37.09 -0.15 -9.50
CA PHE A 841 36.59 -1.49 -9.18
C PHE A 841 37.65 -2.42 -8.57
N GLY A 842 38.89 -1.97 -8.43
CA GLY A 842 40.01 -2.79 -7.96
C GLY A 842 40.50 -3.80 -9.00
N SER A 843 41.31 -4.76 -8.56
CA SER A 843 41.99 -5.75 -9.42
C SER A 843 41.10 -6.93 -9.79
N ILE A 844 40.00 -6.67 -10.52
CA ILE A 844 38.99 -7.67 -10.90
C ILE A 844 38.86 -7.90 -12.42
N ARG A 845 39.74 -7.29 -13.21
CA ARG A 845 39.66 -7.20 -14.69
C ARG A 845 39.51 -8.58 -15.37
N GLU A 846 40.20 -9.60 -14.87
CA GLU A 846 40.13 -10.98 -15.38
C GLU A 846 38.74 -11.60 -15.21
N LEU A 847 38.05 -11.27 -14.11
CA LEU A 847 36.71 -11.78 -13.78
C LEU A 847 35.59 -11.12 -14.61
N VAL A 848 35.87 -10.00 -15.27
CA VAL A 848 34.88 -9.20 -16.02
C VAL A 848 35.19 -9.08 -17.51
N SER A 849 36.04 -9.97 -18.05
CA SER A 849 36.45 -9.99 -19.47
C SER A 849 35.27 -9.98 -20.45
N VAL A 850 34.18 -10.70 -20.14
CA VAL A 850 32.93 -10.68 -20.94
C VAL A 850 32.30 -9.29 -20.95
N ARG A 851 32.23 -8.61 -19.81
CA ARG A 851 31.66 -7.26 -19.71
C ARG A 851 32.53 -6.21 -20.38
N ILE A 852 33.87 -6.36 -20.32
CA ILE A 852 34.81 -5.50 -21.07
C ILE A 852 34.58 -5.64 -22.58
N LYS A 853 34.44 -6.88 -23.08
CA LYS A 853 34.14 -7.13 -24.50
C LYS A 853 32.80 -6.48 -24.90
N GLN A 854 31.76 -6.71 -24.11
CA GLN A 854 30.45 -6.11 -24.35
C GLN A 854 30.51 -4.57 -24.33
N ALA A 855 31.18 -3.97 -23.35
CA ALA A 855 31.36 -2.51 -23.27
C ALA A 855 32.11 -1.97 -24.50
N SER A 856 33.14 -2.68 -24.96
CA SER A 856 33.92 -2.32 -26.15
C SER A 856 33.06 -2.33 -27.42
N GLU A 857 32.26 -3.38 -27.61
CA GLU A 857 31.30 -3.48 -28.72
C GLU A 857 30.27 -2.34 -28.67
N ARG A 858 29.79 -1.95 -27.47
CA ARG A 858 28.89 -0.80 -27.29
C ARG A 858 29.56 0.54 -27.64
N VAL A 859 30.79 0.78 -27.16
CA VAL A 859 31.53 2.02 -27.47
C VAL A 859 31.77 2.14 -28.97
N GLU A 860 32.16 1.05 -29.64
CA GLU A 860 32.35 1.05 -31.09
C GLU A 860 31.04 1.37 -31.83
N TYR A 861 29.94 0.74 -31.44
CA TYR A 861 28.62 1.01 -32.00
C TYR A 861 28.19 2.48 -31.81
N LEU A 862 28.37 3.03 -30.61
CA LEU A 862 28.01 4.41 -30.30
C LEU A 862 28.88 5.43 -31.05
N LYS A 863 30.19 5.17 -31.17
CA LYS A 863 31.09 6.00 -31.98
C LYS A 863 30.68 6.01 -33.45
N ARG A 864 30.34 4.85 -34.02
CA ARG A 864 29.83 4.77 -35.41
C ARG A 864 28.55 5.59 -35.61
N LYS A 865 27.66 5.63 -34.61
CA LYS A 865 26.44 6.45 -34.64
C LYS A 865 26.70 7.96 -34.55
N LEU A 866 27.77 8.38 -33.90
CA LEU A 866 28.17 9.79 -33.81
C LEU A 866 28.87 10.30 -35.09
N ILE A 867 29.29 9.41 -35.99
CA ILE A 867 30.18 9.73 -37.13
C ILE A 867 29.48 10.28 -38.40
N PRO A 868 28.14 10.33 -38.56
CA PRO A 868 27.55 11.13 -39.64
C PRO A 868 26.51 12.15 -39.17
N VAL A 869 26.97 13.27 -38.62
CA VAL A 869 26.30 14.60 -38.72
C VAL A 869 27.18 15.62 -39.48
N MET A 870 28.42 15.27 -39.86
CA MET A 870 29.34 16.18 -40.56
C MET A 870 29.33 16.11 -42.11
N CYS A 871 28.44 15.31 -42.74
CA CYS A 871 28.43 15.19 -44.21
C CYS A 871 27.20 15.76 -44.93
N ASN A 872 26.31 16.50 -44.24
CA ASN A 872 25.19 17.22 -44.88
C ASN A 872 25.30 18.75 -44.72
N ALA A 873 26.52 19.28 -44.76
CA ALA A 873 26.80 20.71 -44.93
C ALA A 873 28.05 20.88 -45.79
N SER A 874 27.89 20.62 -47.08
CA SER A 874 28.81 21.08 -48.13
C SER A 874 28.04 21.17 -49.44
#